data_AF-A0A8J4F4S0-F1
#
_entry.id   AF-A0A8J4F4S0-F1
#
_cell.length_a   1.000
_cell.length_b   1.000
_cell.length_c   1.000
_cell.angle_alpha   90.00
_cell.angle_beta   90.00
_cell.angle_gamma   90.00
#
_symmetry.space_group_name_H-M   'P 1'
#
loop_
_entity.id
_entity.type
_entity.pdbx_description
1 polymer ?
#
loop_
_entity_poly.entity_id
_entity_poly.type
_entity_poly.pdbx_seq_one_letter_code
_entity_poly.pdbx_strand_id
1 'polypeptide(L)'
;MSHAKSCQLRPICNAASGTHHKALITKRRQEVSTGSKPFIQVGKGRRNRAPRAVAWATAAAAAPTDSSNSAPAELHGSAARPPLSPVNPQQRRTPLVDAVQQRGDASHETPFHVPGHKRGARVPEGLARLVRPDNGSVLQYDLTEISGLDFLSSPRGVIREAQQLAAEAFGADQTWFLVNGCSVGIHAAVMAITAAATEAEVEEEDEAGNPRDSNSNGGGATNAGNRRATLIVARNCHLSAFSAMVLSGCEPYWVHPEVDSVFDVAHCATPGAIRAALYGAAEQGRRVVGVLIVSPTYFGAVADVAAIAAVCHEHGVPLLVDEAHGGHFAFLPPSSSPPLPSPLPPPPLPLSPQQQQQQQHHRHNDDQDHRLDSSPPLEQQEQSQGAVQGLPPGGANEPVGGNPCVFDLAPLAPSRATSPPSSLQCGADIAIQSTHKILGAMTQAAMLHIAGTRVSPSRIDRALQTLQSSSPSYILMASLDAARAQAAAGGAFDQPCAAAQAIRGAVSRCKRIRLLDERTAGSKASVRYFDPLRLTLLVDDLPELPGGGFGAAEWLEQQFGVVTELATAKTVVLALGPGTTMAHAATAIDAILQLDRLVSEGLEAGTATATESTSDVHVLACDHRFPPPATAGETPLPARMSAVQMEGKADAKVEVEVVLTPREAYFASTESIAAAEAVGRVSAELLCPYPPGVPVLFPGERITAAALEVLSSTLAAGGAVTGARDGTLATLTVVAKARRSQLRQRQ
;
A
#
# COMPACT_ATOMS: atom_id res chain seq x y z
N MET A 1 33.43 -6.23 71.56
CA MET A 1 34.18 -5.11 70.96
C MET A 1 33.15 -4.20 70.29
N SER A 2 32.78 -3.03 70.83
CA SER A 2 33.52 -1.75 70.90
C SER A 2 33.70 -1.10 69.51
N HIS A 3 33.17 0.09 69.19
CA HIS A 3 32.51 1.13 70.02
C HIS A 3 31.50 2.01 69.24
N ALA A 4 30.61 2.70 69.98
CA ALA A 4 29.89 3.98 69.74
C ALA A 4 29.39 4.36 68.31
N LYS A 5 28.09 4.58 68.05
CA LYS A 5 27.16 5.69 68.50
C LYS A 5 27.52 7.07 67.90
N SER A 6 26.59 7.94 67.48
CA SER A 6 25.10 8.02 67.59
C SER A 6 24.44 8.48 66.25
N CYS A 7 23.15 8.32 65.93
CA CYS A 7 21.89 8.72 66.60
C CYS A 7 21.81 10.26 66.79
N GLN A 8 20.74 11.03 66.50
CA GLN A 8 19.27 10.83 66.32
C GLN A 8 18.72 11.88 65.26
N LEU A 9 17.46 12.02 64.79
CA LEU A 9 16.14 11.32 64.89
C LEU A 9 15.20 11.70 63.69
N ARG A 10 13.89 11.43 63.79
CA ARG A 10 12.71 12.00 63.05
C ARG A 10 11.59 12.31 64.09
N PRO A 11 10.32 12.64 63.75
CA PRO A 11 9.71 13.54 62.75
C PRO A 11 8.84 14.64 63.45
N ILE A 12 7.90 15.32 62.75
CA ILE A 12 6.46 15.57 63.11
C ILE A 12 5.83 16.68 62.21
N CYS A 13 4.49 16.75 62.15
CA CYS A 13 3.71 17.48 61.14
C CYS A 13 2.93 18.72 61.69
N ASN A 14 2.35 19.49 60.74
CA ASN A 14 1.11 20.30 60.82
C ASN A 14 1.07 21.71 61.47
N ALA A 15 0.88 22.70 60.57
CA ALA A 15 -0.27 23.62 60.49
C ALA A 15 -0.30 25.01 61.19
N ALA A 16 -1.19 25.87 60.64
CA ALA A 16 -1.79 27.12 61.15
C ALA A 16 -1.05 28.50 61.08
N SER A 17 -1.31 29.23 59.97
CA SER A 17 -1.76 30.65 59.87
C SER A 17 -1.30 31.79 60.82
N GLY A 18 -0.98 33.00 60.29
CA GLY A 18 -1.05 34.25 61.10
C GLY A 18 -0.43 35.59 60.60
N THR A 19 -0.95 36.22 59.54
CA THR A 19 -1.03 37.70 59.28
C THR A 19 0.08 38.73 59.68
N HIS A 20 0.57 39.49 58.66
CA HIS A 20 0.97 40.94 58.68
C HIS A 20 2.26 41.36 59.48
N HIS A 21 2.91 42.54 59.30
CA HIS A 21 2.54 43.84 58.70
C HIS A 21 3.77 44.77 58.36
N LYS A 22 3.65 45.75 57.43
CA LYS A 22 4.50 46.98 57.19
C LYS A 22 5.99 46.77 56.74
N ALA A 23 6.61 47.49 55.78
CA ALA A 23 6.80 48.94 55.44
C ALA A 23 8.00 49.60 56.19
N LEU A 24 8.82 50.55 55.67
CA LEU A 24 8.79 51.42 54.47
C LEU A 24 10.20 52.06 54.09
N ILE A 25 10.48 52.27 52.79
CA ILE A 25 11.28 53.37 52.11
C ILE A 25 12.62 53.95 52.64
N THR A 26 13.66 54.03 51.77
CA THR A 26 14.41 55.23 51.23
C THR A 26 15.63 54.80 50.32
N LYS A 27 16.48 55.60 49.61
CA LYS A 27 16.61 57.08 49.37
C LYS A 27 17.00 57.52 47.92
N ARG A 28 18.28 57.81 47.62
CA ARG A 28 18.89 58.56 46.45
C ARG A 28 20.44 58.37 46.43
N ARG A 29 21.28 58.87 45.49
CA ARG A 29 21.31 59.15 44.00
C ARG A 29 22.55 60.04 43.70
N GLN A 30 22.99 60.15 42.42
CA GLN A 30 23.85 61.18 41.73
C GLN A 30 25.25 60.72 41.24
N GLU A 31 25.86 61.25 40.16
CA GLU A 31 25.41 61.77 38.82
C GLU A 31 26.63 62.22 37.94
N VAL A 32 26.38 62.79 36.73
CA VAL A 32 27.33 63.56 35.85
C VAL A 32 28.28 62.67 35.00
N SER A 33 28.54 62.83 33.68
CA SER A 33 28.20 63.78 32.58
C SER A 33 28.48 63.12 31.19
N THR A 34 28.18 63.64 29.98
CA THR A 34 26.99 64.22 29.28
C THR A 34 27.32 64.35 27.76
N GLY A 35 26.32 64.56 26.87
CA GLY A 35 26.52 65.10 25.50
C GLY A 35 26.09 64.23 24.30
N SER A 36 26.23 64.65 23.02
CA SER A 36 26.44 66.02 22.50
C SER A 36 26.17 66.22 20.98
N LYS A 37 24.87 66.21 20.56
CA LYS A 37 24.28 67.09 19.50
C LYS A 37 24.67 66.85 18.00
N PRO A 38 23.95 67.46 17.00
CA PRO A 38 22.86 68.45 17.07
C PRO A 38 21.47 67.97 16.56
N PHE A 39 20.57 68.92 16.24
CA PHE A 39 19.11 68.74 16.16
C PHE A 39 18.50 69.76 15.16
N ILE A 40 17.44 69.40 14.42
CA ILE A 40 16.54 70.35 13.72
C ILE A 40 15.07 69.97 14.02
N GLN A 41 14.17 70.93 13.86
CA GLN A 41 12.92 71.07 14.62
C GLN A 41 11.66 70.91 13.75
N VAL A 42 10.59 70.30 14.29
CA VAL A 42 9.30 70.11 13.60
C VAL A 42 8.19 70.94 14.26
N GLY A 43 7.40 71.64 13.43
CA GLY A 43 6.30 72.51 13.86
C GLY A 43 4.95 71.80 14.05
N LYS A 44 4.00 72.49 14.70
CA LYS A 44 2.63 71.98 14.94
C LYS A 44 1.73 72.18 13.72
N GLY A 45 0.91 71.19 13.38
CA GLY A 45 -0.16 71.30 12.39
C GLY A 45 -1.35 70.36 12.71
N ARG A 46 -2.59 70.87 12.62
CA ARG A 46 -3.82 70.07 12.78
C ARG A 46 -4.25 69.48 11.43
N ARG A 47 -4.75 68.23 11.42
CA ARG A 47 -6.11 67.86 10.93
C ARG A 47 -6.42 66.36 11.09
N ASN A 48 -7.72 66.08 10.96
CA ASN A 48 -8.51 64.89 11.28
C ASN A 48 -7.88 63.52 10.93
N ARG A 49 -8.18 62.50 11.75
CA ARG A 49 -8.02 61.07 11.42
C ARG A 49 -9.37 60.43 11.10
N ALA A 50 -9.41 59.70 9.99
CA ALA A 50 -10.27 58.54 9.77
C ALA A 50 -9.35 57.34 9.48
N PRO A 51 -9.76 56.08 9.72
CA PRO A 51 -8.86 54.93 9.63
C PRO A 51 -8.48 54.61 8.17
N ARG A 52 -7.20 54.30 7.93
CA ARG A 52 -6.73 53.72 6.66
C ARG A 52 -6.62 52.21 6.82
N ALA A 53 -7.21 51.46 5.90
CA ALA A 53 -6.72 50.12 5.58
C ALA A 53 -5.32 50.24 4.96
N VAL A 54 -4.49 49.21 5.16
CA VAL A 54 -3.16 49.10 4.54
C VAL A 54 -3.21 48.01 3.49
N ALA A 55 -3.00 48.38 2.23
CA ALA A 55 -2.75 47.42 1.16
C ALA A 55 -1.26 47.10 1.13
N TRP A 56 -0.91 45.82 0.98
CA TRP A 56 0.44 45.41 0.59
C TRP A 56 0.59 45.48 -0.93
N ALA A 57 1.68 46.10 -1.40
CA ALA A 57 1.96 46.24 -2.82
C ALA A 57 2.63 44.99 -3.39
N THR A 58 2.21 44.55 -4.56
CA THR A 58 2.90 43.54 -5.36
C THR A 58 4.18 44.12 -5.97
N ALA A 59 5.33 43.49 -5.68
CA ALA A 59 6.59 43.78 -6.35
C ALA A 59 6.83 42.70 -7.42
N ALA A 60 6.74 43.07 -8.70
CA ALA A 60 7.15 42.20 -9.79
C ALA A 60 8.69 42.17 -9.88
N ALA A 61 9.27 40.97 -9.94
CA ALA A 61 10.69 40.76 -10.23
C ALA A 61 10.82 40.11 -11.62
N ALA A 62 11.80 40.56 -12.40
CA ALA A 62 11.93 40.17 -13.81
C ALA A 62 12.47 38.74 -13.98
N ALA A 63 12.03 38.07 -15.06
CA ALA A 63 12.59 36.79 -15.48
C ALA A 63 13.95 36.99 -16.20
N PRO A 64 14.96 36.15 -15.95
CA PRO A 64 16.14 36.05 -16.81
C PRO A 64 15.80 35.31 -18.12
N THR A 65 16.46 35.68 -19.21
CA THR A 65 16.23 35.11 -20.54
C THR A 65 17.03 33.84 -20.82
N ASP A 66 16.39 32.93 -21.56
CA ASP A 66 16.84 31.63 -22.09
C ASP A 66 18.31 31.52 -22.58
N SER A 67 18.91 30.34 -22.40
CA SER A 67 19.85 29.75 -23.37
C SER A 67 20.26 28.30 -23.01
N SER A 68 19.39 27.31 -23.24
CA SER A 68 19.83 25.94 -23.63
C SER A 68 18.67 25.15 -24.26
N ASN A 69 18.51 25.25 -25.57
CA ASN A 69 17.41 24.62 -26.29
C ASN A 69 17.70 23.13 -26.57
N SER A 70 17.09 22.24 -25.78
CA SER A 70 16.93 20.82 -26.12
C SER A 70 15.46 20.57 -26.47
N ALA A 71 15.21 20.21 -27.73
CA ALA A 71 13.85 20.01 -28.23
C ALA A 71 13.11 18.89 -27.47
N PRO A 72 11.78 18.97 -27.32
CA PRO A 72 11.00 17.88 -26.76
C PRO A 72 11.14 16.65 -27.66
N ALA A 73 11.54 15.52 -27.07
CA ALA A 73 11.57 14.24 -27.78
C ALA A 73 10.14 13.83 -28.16
N GLU A 74 9.95 13.39 -29.41
CA GLU A 74 8.65 12.92 -29.91
C GLU A 74 8.27 11.59 -29.24
N LEU A 75 7.48 11.68 -28.17
CA LEU A 75 7.01 10.54 -27.39
C LEU A 75 5.88 9.80 -28.14
N HIS A 76 6.28 8.96 -29.11
CA HIS A 76 5.41 7.92 -29.64
C HIS A 76 4.96 6.97 -28.52
N GLY A 77 3.68 6.58 -28.56
CA GLY A 77 2.95 6.12 -27.37
C GLY A 77 3.24 4.69 -26.91
N SER A 78 3.03 4.49 -25.61
CA SER A 78 2.84 3.20 -24.90
C SER A 78 3.70 2.02 -25.34
N ALA A 79 5.01 2.24 -25.46
CA ALA A 79 6.00 1.16 -25.37
C ALA A 79 6.26 0.81 -23.90
N ALA A 80 6.51 -0.48 -23.62
CA ALA A 80 6.91 -0.92 -22.28
C ALA A 80 8.20 -0.17 -21.85
N ARG A 81 8.23 0.36 -20.62
CA ARG A 81 9.40 1.11 -20.13
C ARG A 81 10.63 0.20 -20.09
N PRO A 82 11.82 0.69 -20.48
CA PRO A 82 13.03 -0.11 -20.45
C PRO A 82 13.34 -0.58 -19.00
N PRO A 83 14.00 -1.74 -18.83
CA PRO A 83 14.43 -2.19 -17.51
C PRO A 83 15.36 -1.15 -16.87
N LEU A 84 15.33 -1.08 -15.54
CA LEU A 84 16.12 -0.10 -14.79
C LEU A 84 17.62 -0.29 -15.06
N SER A 85 18.31 0.83 -15.30
CA SER A 85 19.74 0.87 -15.59
C SER A 85 20.57 0.31 -14.43
N PRO A 86 21.79 -0.22 -14.71
CA PRO A 86 22.68 -0.76 -13.67
C PRO A 86 22.97 0.28 -12.58
N VAL A 87 23.07 -0.20 -11.34
CA VAL A 87 23.17 0.56 -10.07
C VAL A 87 23.86 1.93 -10.23
N ASN A 88 23.05 2.98 -10.37
CA ASN A 88 23.53 4.36 -10.42
C ASN A 88 24.24 4.68 -9.09
N PRO A 89 25.54 5.03 -9.07
CA PRO A 89 26.25 5.32 -7.81
C PRO A 89 25.63 6.48 -7.01
N GLN A 90 24.89 7.39 -7.66
CA GLN A 90 24.16 8.46 -6.98
C GLN A 90 23.04 7.91 -6.06
N GLN A 91 22.51 6.73 -6.34
CA GLN A 91 21.47 6.10 -5.52
C GLN A 91 21.96 5.69 -4.12
N ARG A 92 23.28 5.66 -3.88
CA ARG A 92 23.84 5.49 -2.52
C ARG A 92 23.77 6.75 -1.65
N ARG A 93 23.38 7.91 -2.21
CA ARG A 93 23.20 9.16 -1.47
C ARG A 93 21.87 9.18 -0.72
N THR A 94 21.82 9.87 0.41
CA THR A 94 20.63 10.01 1.26
C THR A 94 20.45 11.47 1.72
N PRO A 95 20.22 12.42 0.79
CA PRO A 95 20.33 13.85 1.06
C PRO A 95 19.40 14.36 2.17
N LEU A 96 18.27 13.66 2.43
CA LEU A 96 17.37 14.02 3.52
C LEU A 96 17.81 13.41 4.86
N VAL A 97 18.36 12.18 4.86
CA VAL A 97 18.98 11.59 6.07
C VAL A 97 20.18 12.43 6.50
N ASP A 98 21.07 12.74 5.55
CA ASP A 98 22.30 13.50 5.77
C ASP A 98 21.99 14.87 6.39
N ALA A 99 20.97 15.55 5.87
CA ALA A 99 20.50 16.84 6.38
C ALA A 99 19.81 16.73 7.75
N VAL A 100 18.90 15.76 7.95
CA VAL A 100 18.24 15.56 9.26
C VAL A 100 19.25 15.23 10.35
N GLN A 101 20.27 14.41 10.04
CA GLN A 101 21.37 14.15 10.97
C GLN A 101 22.18 15.42 11.26
N GLN A 102 22.66 16.12 10.23
CA GLN A 102 23.46 17.35 10.38
C GLN A 102 22.75 18.42 11.22
N ARG A 103 21.42 18.55 11.10
CA ARG A 103 20.62 19.52 11.87
C ARG A 103 20.25 19.00 13.27
N GLY A 104 20.13 17.70 13.47
CA GLY A 104 19.92 17.09 14.80
C GLY A 104 21.16 17.18 15.70
N ASP A 105 22.33 16.87 15.14
CA ASP A 105 23.63 16.85 15.83
C ASP A 105 24.21 18.27 16.08
N ALA A 106 23.56 19.31 15.57
CA ALA A 106 23.97 20.71 15.70
C ALA A 106 23.82 21.25 17.15
N SER A 107 24.84 21.00 17.97
CA SER A 107 24.90 21.31 19.41
C SER A 107 24.86 22.79 19.80
N HIS A 108 25.06 23.71 18.84
CA HIS A 108 25.11 25.16 19.10
C HIS A 108 23.76 25.89 18.93
N GLU A 109 22.69 25.20 18.55
CA GLU A 109 21.37 25.83 18.32
C GLU A 109 20.44 25.75 19.54
N THR A 110 20.01 26.90 20.06
CA THR A 110 18.99 26.95 21.12
C THR A 110 17.59 26.79 20.53
N PRO A 111 16.84 25.70 20.82
CA PRO A 111 15.62 25.36 20.09
C PRO A 111 14.41 26.18 20.57
N PHE A 112 14.21 27.38 20.02
CA PHE A 112 12.99 28.16 20.25
C PHE A 112 11.81 27.72 19.35
N HIS A 113 12.07 26.99 18.26
CA HIS A 113 11.08 26.39 17.34
C HIS A 113 10.33 25.18 17.93
N VAL A 114 9.30 24.69 17.23
CA VAL A 114 8.63 23.39 17.49
C VAL A 114 9.56 22.22 17.13
N PRO A 115 9.36 20.99 17.65
CA PRO A 115 8.26 20.54 18.52
C PRO A 115 8.53 20.76 20.02
N GLY A 116 7.48 20.56 20.83
CA GLY A 116 7.45 20.98 22.24
C GLY A 116 8.44 20.29 23.18
N HIS A 117 8.96 19.10 22.82
CA HIS A 117 9.96 18.37 23.62
C HIS A 117 11.38 18.96 23.50
N LYS A 118 11.61 19.91 22.58
CA LYS A 118 12.88 20.66 22.42
C LYS A 118 14.09 19.74 22.23
N ARG A 119 14.16 19.06 21.07
CA ARG A 119 15.15 18.00 20.76
C ARG A 119 15.23 16.87 21.80
N GLY A 120 14.18 16.70 22.61
CA GLY A 120 14.10 15.68 23.65
C GLY A 120 14.54 16.15 25.04
N ALA A 121 14.83 17.43 25.24
CA ALA A 121 15.20 18.00 26.54
C ALA A 121 14.11 17.80 27.62
N ARG A 122 12.81 17.78 27.24
CA ARG A 122 11.70 17.42 28.14
C ARG A 122 10.73 16.46 27.47
N VAL A 123 10.59 15.27 28.07
CA VAL A 123 9.77 14.15 27.59
C VAL A 123 9.04 13.54 28.80
N PRO A 124 7.77 13.11 28.69
CA PRO A 124 7.12 12.33 29.75
C PRO A 124 7.89 11.04 30.06
N GLU A 125 8.01 10.68 31.34
CA GLU A 125 8.88 9.57 31.78
C GLU A 125 8.55 8.22 31.08
N GLY A 126 7.27 7.92 30.90
CA GLY A 126 6.83 6.70 30.21
C GLY A 126 7.28 6.64 28.74
N LEU A 127 7.31 7.77 28.04
CA LEU A 127 7.81 7.87 26.67
C LEU A 127 9.35 7.92 26.63
N ALA A 128 9.98 8.54 27.63
CA ALA A 128 11.44 8.61 27.74
C ALA A 128 12.09 7.22 27.75
N ARG A 129 11.45 6.22 28.37
CA ARG A 129 11.89 4.81 28.36
C ARG A 129 11.90 4.15 26.97
N LEU A 130 11.21 4.72 25.98
CA LEU A 130 11.14 4.20 24.60
C LEU A 130 12.05 4.99 23.65
N VAL A 131 12.15 6.31 23.84
CA VAL A 131 12.85 7.22 22.90
C VAL A 131 14.24 7.65 23.35
N ARG A 132 14.69 7.18 24.52
CA ARG A 132 16.05 7.37 25.05
C ARG A 132 16.72 6.04 25.40
N PRO A 133 17.14 5.22 24.41
CA PRO A 133 18.07 4.12 24.67
C PRO A 133 19.41 4.64 25.21
N ASP A 134 20.25 3.75 25.75
CA ASP A 134 21.49 4.12 26.46
C ASP A 134 22.51 4.94 25.63
N ASN A 135 22.35 4.96 24.30
CA ASN A 135 23.22 5.67 23.35
C ASN A 135 22.72 7.05 22.89
N GLY A 136 21.57 7.55 23.38
CA GLY A 136 21.10 8.91 23.03
C GLY A 136 19.58 9.06 22.96
N SER A 137 19.10 10.10 22.27
CA SER A 137 17.66 10.41 22.15
C SER A 137 17.26 10.64 20.69
N VAL A 138 16.47 9.74 20.11
CA VAL A 138 16.00 9.85 18.70
C VAL A 138 15.23 11.16 18.45
N LEU A 139 14.62 11.72 19.50
CA LEU A 139 13.94 13.02 19.46
C LEU A 139 14.85 14.23 19.17
N GLN A 140 16.18 14.08 19.01
CA GLN A 140 17.02 15.15 18.46
C GLN A 140 16.83 15.35 16.95
N TYR A 141 16.39 14.29 16.26
CA TYR A 141 16.09 14.26 14.82
C TYR A 141 14.61 14.53 14.50
N ASP A 142 13.75 14.64 15.52
CA ASP A 142 12.35 15.07 15.36
C ASP A 142 12.31 16.59 15.18
N LEU A 143 12.51 16.99 13.93
CA LEU A 143 12.68 18.36 13.45
C LEU A 143 11.46 18.81 12.62
N THR A 144 11.41 20.09 12.30
CA THR A 144 10.37 20.71 11.45
C THR A 144 11.03 21.54 10.34
N GLU A 145 10.27 22.45 9.71
CA GLU A 145 10.68 23.33 8.60
C GLU A 145 11.72 24.41 9.02
N ILE A 146 12.88 23.98 9.50
CA ILE A 146 14.00 24.86 9.89
C ILE A 146 14.97 25.06 8.73
N SER A 147 15.72 26.18 8.75
CA SER A 147 16.75 26.49 7.75
C SER A 147 17.71 25.30 7.55
N GLY A 148 17.94 24.92 6.29
CA GLY A 148 18.72 23.73 5.90
C GLY A 148 17.86 22.49 5.63
N LEU A 149 16.60 22.48 6.08
CA LEU A 149 15.58 21.52 5.66
C LEU A 149 14.59 22.17 4.67
N ASP A 150 13.65 21.38 4.16
CA ASP A 150 12.79 21.68 3.02
C ASP A 150 11.31 21.42 3.37
N PHE A 151 10.36 21.96 2.61
CA PHE A 151 8.93 21.90 2.92
C PHE A 151 8.24 20.78 2.12
N LEU A 152 7.72 19.73 2.76
CA LEU A 152 7.03 18.63 2.05
C LEU A 152 5.84 19.09 1.17
N SER A 153 5.18 20.19 1.54
CA SER A 153 4.08 20.79 0.78
C SER A 153 4.50 21.63 -0.44
N SER A 154 5.79 21.97 -0.56
CA SER A 154 6.38 22.61 -1.75
C SER A 154 7.90 22.33 -1.82
N PRO A 155 8.32 21.09 -2.12
CA PRO A 155 9.72 20.67 -2.03
C PRO A 155 10.63 21.38 -3.03
N ARG A 156 11.78 21.88 -2.57
CA ARG A 156 12.74 22.68 -3.38
C ARG A 156 14.22 22.35 -3.13
N GLY A 157 14.52 21.59 -2.09
CA GLY A 157 15.86 21.23 -1.65
C GLY A 157 15.98 19.73 -1.34
N VAL A 158 16.38 19.39 -0.12
CA VAL A 158 16.73 17.99 0.25
C VAL A 158 15.57 16.99 0.15
N ILE A 159 14.32 17.42 0.36
CA ILE A 159 13.15 16.53 0.16
C ILE A 159 12.92 16.34 -1.35
N ARG A 160 13.01 17.42 -2.14
CA ARG A 160 12.92 17.33 -3.61
C ARG A 160 14.00 16.41 -4.19
N GLU A 161 15.24 16.50 -3.71
CA GLU A 161 16.34 15.67 -4.19
C GLU A 161 16.12 14.19 -3.83
N ALA A 162 15.68 13.88 -2.61
CA ALA A 162 15.30 12.53 -2.20
C ALA A 162 14.14 11.96 -3.04
N GLN A 163 13.13 12.79 -3.38
CA GLN A 163 12.04 12.44 -4.28
C GLN A 163 12.49 12.21 -5.73
N GLN A 164 13.48 12.96 -6.22
CA GLN A 164 14.04 12.76 -7.56
C GLN A 164 14.86 11.46 -7.64
N LEU A 165 15.71 11.18 -6.65
CA LEU A 165 16.37 9.88 -6.52
C LEU A 165 15.37 8.74 -6.43
N ALA A 166 14.23 8.93 -5.74
CA ALA A 166 13.15 7.94 -5.73
C ALA A 166 12.48 7.77 -7.10
N ALA A 167 12.16 8.85 -7.81
CA ALA A 167 11.58 8.77 -9.15
C ALA A 167 12.48 7.96 -10.11
N GLU A 168 13.79 8.24 -10.12
CA GLU A 168 14.79 7.45 -10.85
C GLU A 168 14.80 5.97 -10.43
N ALA A 169 14.84 5.68 -9.11
CA ALA A 169 14.95 4.34 -8.58
C ALA A 169 13.75 3.43 -8.92
N PHE A 170 12.55 4.01 -8.98
CA PHE A 170 11.31 3.28 -9.28
C PHE A 170 10.91 3.34 -10.77
N GLY A 171 11.64 4.09 -11.61
CA GLY A 171 11.32 4.27 -13.03
C GLY A 171 10.10 5.16 -13.28
N ALA A 172 9.83 6.08 -12.36
CA ALA A 172 8.71 7.02 -12.37
C ALA A 172 9.13 8.40 -12.91
N ASP A 173 8.17 9.17 -13.43
CA ASP A 173 8.44 10.52 -13.94
C ASP A 173 8.42 11.56 -12.80
N GLN A 174 7.62 11.31 -11.76
CA GLN A 174 7.65 12.04 -10.50
C GLN A 174 7.24 11.11 -9.34
N THR A 175 7.75 11.37 -8.14
CA THR A 175 7.45 10.59 -6.92
C THR A 175 7.20 11.52 -5.73
N TRP A 176 6.24 11.17 -4.89
CA TRP A 176 5.90 11.87 -3.65
C TRP A 176 6.15 10.99 -2.44
N PHE A 177 6.81 11.56 -1.43
CA PHE A 177 6.93 10.97 -0.10
C PHE A 177 5.63 11.20 0.67
N LEU A 178 5.11 10.14 1.28
CA LEU A 178 3.87 10.15 2.05
C LEU A 178 4.16 9.74 3.49
N VAL A 179 3.84 10.62 4.45
CA VAL A 179 4.00 10.36 5.90
C VAL A 179 2.69 9.95 6.58
N ASN A 180 1.59 9.88 5.82
CA ASN A 180 0.25 9.52 6.29
C ASN A 180 -0.24 8.17 5.72
N GLY A 181 0.69 7.28 5.32
CA GLY A 181 0.41 5.96 4.71
C GLY A 181 0.02 6.02 3.23
N CYS A 182 -0.19 4.85 2.60
CA CYS A 182 -0.65 4.77 1.21
C CYS A 182 -2.06 5.39 1.01
N SER A 183 -2.87 5.44 2.07
CA SER A 183 -4.22 5.99 2.07
C SER A 183 -4.29 7.40 1.50
N VAL A 184 -3.38 8.30 1.90
CA VAL A 184 -3.34 9.68 1.37
C VAL A 184 -2.94 9.72 -0.11
N GLY A 185 -2.12 8.78 -0.57
CA GLY A 185 -1.80 8.61 -2.00
C GLY A 185 -3.04 8.22 -2.80
N ILE A 186 -3.82 7.25 -2.32
CA ILE A 186 -5.06 6.78 -2.97
C ILE A 186 -6.12 7.89 -2.97
N HIS A 187 -6.25 8.64 -1.87
CA HIS A 187 -7.10 9.83 -1.79
C HIS A 187 -6.69 10.88 -2.83
N ALA A 188 -5.40 11.24 -2.89
CA ALA A 188 -4.89 12.25 -3.81
C ALA A 188 -5.04 11.85 -5.28
N ALA A 189 -4.73 10.60 -5.62
CA ALA A 189 -4.86 10.03 -6.96
C ALA A 189 -6.30 10.10 -7.48
N VAL A 190 -7.27 9.60 -6.70
CA VAL A 190 -8.70 9.59 -7.09
C VAL A 190 -9.27 11.02 -7.14
N MET A 191 -8.88 11.89 -6.21
CA MET A 191 -9.27 13.31 -6.26
C MET A 191 -8.72 14.02 -7.51
N ALA A 192 -7.47 13.74 -7.90
CA ALA A 192 -6.83 14.35 -9.07
C ALA A 192 -7.52 13.98 -10.40
N ILE A 193 -7.83 12.69 -10.61
CA ILE A 193 -8.52 12.24 -11.83
C ILE A 193 -9.99 12.68 -11.86
N THR A 194 -10.68 12.69 -10.71
CA THR A 194 -12.08 13.16 -10.64
C THR A 194 -12.16 14.66 -10.96
N ALA A 195 -11.25 15.47 -10.42
CA ALA A 195 -11.18 16.90 -10.71
C ALA A 195 -10.85 17.20 -12.18
N ALA A 196 -9.98 16.38 -12.81
CA ALA A 196 -9.65 16.51 -14.22
C ALA A 196 -10.89 16.31 -15.12
N ALA A 197 -11.72 15.30 -14.81
CA ALA A 197 -12.97 15.09 -15.51
C ALA A 197 -13.92 16.29 -15.35
N THR A 198 -14.20 16.73 -14.11
CA THR A 198 -15.17 17.82 -13.86
C THR A 198 -14.78 19.15 -14.53
N GLU A 199 -13.49 19.42 -14.74
CA GLU A 199 -13.06 20.63 -15.45
C GLU A 199 -13.31 20.52 -16.96
N ALA A 200 -12.96 19.39 -17.60
CA ALA A 200 -13.27 19.14 -19.01
C ALA A 200 -14.78 19.09 -19.32
N GLU A 201 -15.62 18.80 -18.32
CA GLU A 201 -17.09 18.88 -18.44
C GLU A 201 -17.58 20.33 -18.63
N VAL A 202 -16.94 21.29 -17.95
CA VAL A 202 -17.25 22.73 -18.08
C VAL A 202 -16.72 23.27 -19.41
N GLU A 203 -15.56 22.81 -19.85
CA GLU A 203 -14.98 23.17 -21.15
C GLU A 203 -15.87 22.67 -22.31
N GLU A 204 -16.35 21.42 -22.27
CA GLU A 204 -17.33 20.88 -23.22
C GLU A 204 -18.68 21.64 -23.20
N GLU A 205 -19.19 22.05 -22.03
CA GLU A 205 -20.44 22.84 -21.92
C GLU A 205 -20.29 24.28 -22.44
N ASP A 206 -19.17 24.96 -22.19
CA ASP A 206 -18.93 26.33 -22.66
C ASP A 206 -18.61 26.37 -24.18
N GLU A 207 -17.90 25.38 -24.74
CA GLU A 207 -17.69 25.25 -26.20
C GLU A 207 -18.98 24.89 -26.96
N ALA A 208 -19.91 24.17 -26.34
CA ALA A 208 -21.23 23.88 -26.92
C ALA A 208 -22.12 25.13 -27.13
N GLY A 209 -21.70 26.29 -26.62
CA GLY A 209 -22.16 27.60 -27.10
C GLY A 209 -23.62 27.96 -26.77
N ASN A 210 -24.26 27.27 -25.83
CA ASN A 210 -25.65 27.52 -25.46
C ASN A 210 -25.76 28.79 -24.57
N PRO A 211 -26.39 29.89 -25.03
CA PRO A 211 -26.45 31.11 -24.25
C PRO A 211 -27.25 30.91 -22.96
N ARG A 212 -26.73 31.41 -21.82
CA ARG A 212 -27.46 31.41 -20.55
C ARG A 212 -28.57 32.47 -20.58
N ASP A 213 -29.70 32.13 -21.19
CA ASP A 213 -30.90 32.96 -21.27
C ASP A 213 -31.43 33.27 -19.86
N SER A 214 -31.09 34.44 -19.34
CA SER A 214 -31.29 34.83 -17.95
C SER A 214 -32.72 35.29 -17.65
N ASN A 215 -33.75 34.63 -18.20
CA ASN A 215 -35.15 34.80 -17.79
C ASN A 215 -36.12 33.74 -18.36
N SER A 216 -36.12 32.51 -17.80
CA SER A 216 -37.25 31.58 -17.99
C SER A 216 -37.57 30.80 -16.70
N ASN A 217 -38.57 31.26 -15.95
CA ASN A 217 -39.07 30.56 -14.76
C ASN A 217 -40.07 29.47 -15.19
N GLY A 218 -39.55 28.31 -15.64
CA GLY A 218 -40.35 27.20 -16.15
C GLY A 218 -39.61 25.86 -16.05
N GLY A 219 -40.31 24.81 -15.60
CA GLY A 219 -39.72 23.48 -15.43
C GLY A 219 -39.54 22.76 -16.77
N GLY A 220 -38.28 22.53 -17.17
CA GLY A 220 -37.95 21.91 -18.45
C GLY A 220 -36.45 21.82 -18.73
N ALA A 221 -35.65 21.46 -17.74
CA ALA A 221 -34.21 21.24 -17.95
C ALA A 221 -33.99 20.12 -18.98
N THR A 222 -33.26 20.42 -20.06
CA THR A 222 -32.95 19.47 -21.12
C THR A 222 -31.97 18.40 -20.62
N ASN A 223 -32.13 17.18 -21.13
CA ASN A 223 -31.65 15.96 -20.46
C ASN A 223 -30.15 15.64 -20.68
N ALA A 224 -29.30 16.68 -20.74
CA ALA A 224 -27.86 16.57 -20.93
C ALA A 224 -27.04 16.65 -19.61
N GLY A 225 -27.67 17.09 -18.51
CA GLY A 225 -26.95 17.45 -17.29
C GLY A 225 -26.39 16.29 -16.47
N ASN A 226 -25.13 16.44 -16.06
CA ASN A 226 -24.48 15.75 -14.93
C ASN A 226 -24.37 14.21 -15.06
N ARG A 227 -23.49 13.75 -15.96
CA ARG A 227 -23.01 12.35 -15.99
C ARG A 227 -22.09 12.08 -14.79
N ARG A 228 -22.67 11.58 -13.69
CA ARG A 228 -21.95 11.30 -12.44
C ARG A 228 -20.59 10.59 -12.67
N ALA A 229 -19.52 11.24 -12.23
CA ALA A 229 -18.15 10.74 -12.32
C ALA A 229 -18.04 9.35 -11.65
N THR A 230 -17.54 8.37 -12.39
CA THR A 230 -17.52 6.96 -11.99
C THR A 230 -16.09 6.43 -12.00
N LEU A 231 -15.68 5.75 -10.93
CA LEU A 231 -14.40 5.06 -10.82
C LEU A 231 -14.65 3.55 -10.93
N ILE A 232 -13.97 2.86 -11.85
CA ILE A 232 -14.00 1.39 -11.86
C ILE A 232 -13.04 0.89 -10.78
N VAL A 233 -13.52 0.06 -9.86
CA VAL A 233 -12.74 -0.35 -8.67
C VAL A 233 -12.78 -1.87 -8.51
N ALA A 234 -11.60 -2.49 -8.39
CA ALA A 234 -11.49 -3.89 -7.98
C ALA A 234 -12.00 -4.06 -6.53
N ARG A 235 -12.96 -4.97 -6.29
CA ARG A 235 -13.69 -5.11 -5.02
C ARG A 235 -12.81 -5.52 -3.83
N ASN A 236 -11.60 -6.03 -4.07
CA ASN A 236 -10.57 -6.27 -3.06
C ASN A 236 -9.78 -5.00 -2.66
N CYS A 237 -10.21 -3.80 -3.08
CA CYS A 237 -9.60 -2.53 -2.72
C CYS A 237 -9.52 -2.32 -1.20
N HIS A 238 -8.41 -1.71 -0.76
CA HIS A 238 -8.24 -1.29 0.62
C HIS A 238 -9.27 -0.20 1.02
N LEU A 239 -9.53 -0.07 2.34
CA LEU A 239 -10.53 0.84 2.94
C LEU A 239 -10.30 2.33 2.58
N SER A 240 -9.09 2.68 2.15
CA SER A 240 -8.74 3.99 1.58
C SER A 240 -9.49 4.31 0.29
N ALA A 241 -9.84 3.33 -0.55
CA ALA A 241 -10.59 3.56 -1.78
C ALA A 241 -12.02 4.06 -1.51
N PHE A 242 -12.69 3.52 -0.49
CA PHE A 242 -14.00 4.04 -0.04
C PHE A 242 -13.90 5.51 0.38
N SER A 243 -12.92 5.84 1.22
CA SER A 243 -12.72 7.23 1.69
C SER A 243 -12.28 8.15 0.54
N ALA A 244 -11.56 7.65 -0.46
CA ALA A 244 -11.26 8.38 -1.69
C ALA A 244 -12.55 8.73 -2.48
N MET A 245 -13.50 7.80 -2.59
CA MET A 245 -14.82 8.05 -3.20
C MET A 245 -15.69 8.99 -2.37
N VAL A 246 -15.63 8.95 -1.03
CA VAL A 246 -16.29 9.93 -0.16
C VAL A 246 -15.72 11.34 -0.35
N LEU A 247 -14.39 11.48 -0.45
CA LEU A 247 -13.70 12.76 -0.58
C LEU A 247 -13.90 13.39 -1.96
N SER A 248 -13.68 12.62 -3.03
CA SER A 248 -13.85 13.05 -4.43
C SER A 248 -15.32 13.17 -4.83
N GLY A 249 -16.17 12.23 -4.41
CA GLY A 249 -17.57 12.12 -4.81
C GLY A 249 -17.81 11.27 -6.05
N CYS A 250 -16.80 10.56 -6.57
CA CYS A 250 -17.01 9.59 -7.64
C CYS A 250 -17.78 8.35 -7.15
N GLU A 251 -18.56 7.76 -8.03
CA GLU A 251 -19.32 6.52 -7.78
C GLU A 251 -18.47 5.28 -8.09
N PRO A 252 -18.60 4.18 -7.33
CA PRO A 252 -17.98 2.91 -7.69
C PRO A 252 -18.70 2.25 -8.86
N TYR A 253 -17.94 1.69 -9.78
CA TYR A 253 -18.36 0.58 -10.63
C TYR A 253 -17.51 -0.64 -10.25
N TRP A 254 -18.13 -1.60 -9.55
CA TRP A 254 -17.40 -2.70 -8.92
C TRP A 254 -16.98 -3.79 -9.92
N VAL A 255 -15.71 -4.17 -9.86
CA VAL A 255 -15.17 -5.37 -10.52
C VAL A 255 -14.80 -6.38 -9.44
N HIS A 256 -15.51 -7.50 -9.37
CA HIS A 256 -15.18 -8.55 -8.41
C HIS A 256 -13.91 -9.30 -8.88
N PRO A 257 -12.93 -9.55 -7.99
CA PRO A 257 -11.80 -10.41 -8.29
C PRO A 257 -12.27 -11.87 -8.42
N GLU A 258 -11.42 -12.72 -8.99
CA GLU A 258 -11.59 -14.16 -8.85
C GLU A 258 -11.29 -14.61 -7.40
N VAL A 259 -11.95 -15.68 -6.97
CA VAL A 259 -11.73 -16.30 -5.65
C VAL A 259 -11.20 -17.72 -5.86
N ASP A 260 -10.17 -18.07 -5.12
CA ASP A 260 -9.61 -19.42 -5.08
C ASP A 260 -10.37 -20.27 -4.05
N SER A 261 -11.16 -21.25 -4.49
CA SER A 261 -11.94 -22.08 -3.57
C SER A 261 -11.08 -23.06 -2.75
N VAL A 262 -9.86 -23.37 -3.22
CA VAL A 262 -8.92 -24.25 -2.51
C VAL A 262 -8.30 -23.50 -1.34
N PHE A 263 -7.75 -22.31 -1.60
CA PHE A 263 -7.08 -21.49 -0.59
C PHE A 263 -8.01 -20.54 0.19
N ASP A 264 -9.22 -20.30 -0.29
CA ASP A 264 -10.17 -19.30 0.25
C ASP A 264 -9.56 -17.89 0.27
N VAL A 265 -9.02 -17.48 -0.89
CA VAL A 265 -8.35 -16.18 -1.08
C VAL A 265 -8.86 -15.46 -2.31
N ALA A 266 -8.90 -14.13 -2.25
CA ALA A 266 -9.17 -13.29 -3.41
C ALA A 266 -7.89 -13.05 -4.22
N HIS A 267 -7.94 -13.42 -5.51
CA HIS A 267 -6.92 -13.10 -6.51
C HIS A 267 -7.17 -11.70 -7.09
N CYS A 268 -6.81 -11.47 -8.35
CA CYS A 268 -6.85 -10.16 -9.00
C CYS A 268 -8.13 -9.94 -9.83
N ALA A 269 -8.30 -8.72 -10.35
CA ALA A 269 -9.23 -8.45 -11.45
C ALA A 269 -8.60 -8.90 -12.79
N THR A 270 -9.39 -9.46 -13.70
CA THR A 270 -8.91 -9.86 -15.04
C THR A 270 -9.00 -8.69 -16.04
N PRO A 271 -8.14 -8.63 -17.08
CA PRO A 271 -8.28 -7.65 -18.17
C PRO A 271 -9.66 -7.70 -18.84
N GLY A 272 -10.25 -8.89 -18.96
CA GLY A 272 -11.60 -9.08 -19.48
C GLY A 272 -12.69 -8.46 -18.60
N ALA A 273 -12.57 -8.58 -17.27
CA ALA A 273 -13.52 -7.97 -16.33
C ALA A 273 -13.40 -6.44 -16.29
N ILE A 274 -12.19 -5.88 -16.37
CA ILE A 274 -12.00 -4.42 -16.52
C ILE A 274 -12.61 -3.93 -17.84
N ARG A 275 -12.37 -4.64 -18.96
CA ARG A 275 -12.96 -4.31 -20.27
C ARG A 275 -14.49 -4.36 -20.25
N ALA A 276 -15.08 -5.37 -19.61
CA ALA A 276 -16.53 -5.47 -19.46
C ALA A 276 -17.11 -4.36 -18.58
N ALA A 277 -16.41 -3.93 -17.53
CA ALA A 277 -16.83 -2.79 -16.71
C ALA A 277 -16.75 -1.45 -17.44
N LEU A 278 -15.73 -1.24 -18.28
CA LEU A 278 -15.61 -0.04 -19.12
C LEU A 278 -16.78 0.08 -20.11
N TYR A 279 -17.10 -0.99 -20.83
CA TYR A 279 -18.26 -1.01 -21.72
C TYR A 279 -19.59 -0.86 -20.96
N GLY A 280 -19.82 -1.63 -19.88
CA GLY A 280 -21.06 -1.55 -19.11
C GLY A 280 -21.30 -0.20 -18.42
N ALA A 281 -20.24 0.51 -18.03
CA ALA A 281 -20.34 1.88 -17.55
C ALA A 281 -20.72 2.86 -18.67
N ALA A 282 -20.12 2.72 -19.86
CA ALA A 282 -20.43 3.54 -21.03
C ALA A 282 -21.87 3.31 -21.56
N GLU A 283 -22.35 2.07 -21.58
CA GLU A 283 -23.74 1.70 -21.92
C GLU A 283 -24.75 2.32 -20.94
N GLN A 284 -24.40 2.38 -19.64
CA GLN A 284 -25.18 3.09 -18.62
C GLN A 284 -25.04 4.63 -18.71
N GLY A 285 -24.31 5.15 -19.70
CA GLY A 285 -24.09 6.58 -19.89
C GLY A 285 -23.23 7.24 -18.82
N ARG A 286 -22.53 6.46 -17.98
CA ARG A 286 -21.65 6.97 -16.92
C ARG A 286 -20.34 7.50 -17.50
N ARG A 287 -19.73 8.49 -16.82
CA ARG A 287 -18.42 9.02 -17.19
C ARG A 287 -17.33 8.37 -16.36
N VAL A 288 -16.57 7.45 -16.94
CA VAL A 288 -15.46 6.77 -16.25
C VAL A 288 -14.27 7.72 -16.15
N VAL A 289 -13.76 7.96 -14.93
CA VAL A 289 -12.62 8.86 -14.67
C VAL A 289 -11.28 8.13 -14.51
N GLY A 290 -11.32 6.80 -14.40
CA GLY A 290 -10.14 5.95 -14.21
C GLY A 290 -10.51 4.54 -13.74
N VAL A 291 -9.49 3.70 -13.62
CA VAL A 291 -9.58 2.34 -13.08
C VAL A 291 -8.62 2.19 -11.91
N LEU A 292 -9.09 1.65 -10.78
CA LEU A 292 -8.29 1.35 -9.59
C LEU A 292 -8.27 -0.16 -9.32
N ILE A 293 -7.09 -0.77 -9.33
CA ILE A 293 -6.86 -2.18 -9.00
C ILE A 293 -5.87 -2.34 -7.83
N VAL A 294 -5.89 -3.50 -7.18
CA VAL A 294 -4.86 -3.93 -6.21
C VAL A 294 -3.96 -4.96 -6.88
N SER A 295 -2.65 -4.73 -6.89
CA SER A 295 -1.65 -5.69 -7.38
C SER A 295 -0.27 -5.37 -6.79
N PRO A 296 0.40 -6.29 -6.08
CA PRO A 296 -0.05 -7.64 -5.74
C PRO A 296 -1.14 -7.66 -4.65
N THR A 297 -1.87 -8.76 -4.54
CA THR A 297 -2.81 -8.98 -3.43
C THR A 297 -2.07 -9.26 -2.12
N TYR A 298 -2.80 -9.21 -1.00
CA TYR A 298 -2.28 -9.61 0.33
C TYR A 298 -1.68 -11.03 0.34
N PHE A 299 -2.11 -11.91 -0.57
CA PHE A 299 -1.67 -13.31 -0.70
C PHE A 299 -0.58 -13.51 -1.77
N GLY A 300 -0.01 -12.42 -2.31
CA GLY A 300 1.09 -12.46 -3.27
C GLY A 300 0.70 -12.72 -4.73
N ALA A 301 -0.59 -12.77 -5.08
CA ALA A 301 -1.03 -12.89 -6.47
C ALA A 301 -0.81 -11.55 -7.21
N VAL A 302 -0.20 -11.59 -8.41
CA VAL A 302 0.08 -10.40 -9.23
C VAL A 302 -0.84 -10.39 -10.46
N ALA A 303 -1.46 -9.26 -10.76
CA ALA A 303 -2.35 -9.10 -11.92
C ALA A 303 -1.56 -9.02 -13.25
N ASP A 304 -2.22 -9.23 -14.38
CA ASP A 304 -1.68 -8.80 -15.68
C ASP A 304 -1.88 -7.28 -15.85
N VAL A 305 -1.08 -6.50 -15.11
CA VAL A 305 -1.14 -5.04 -15.10
C VAL A 305 -0.91 -4.45 -16.51
N ALA A 306 -0.10 -5.10 -17.35
CA ALA A 306 0.17 -4.64 -18.71
C ALA A 306 -1.06 -4.80 -19.63
N ALA A 307 -1.74 -5.94 -19.58
CA ALA A 307 -2.99 -6.14 -20.30
C ALA A 307 -4.12 -5.23 -19.76
N ILE A 308 -4.16 -4.95 -18.46
CA ILE A 308 -5.12 -3.99 -17.88
C ILE A 308 -4.79 -2.55 -18.32
N ALA A 309 -3.51 -2.14 -18.33
CA ALA A 309 -3.10 -0.81 -18.79
C ALA A 309 -3.51 -0.57 -20.24
N ALA A 310 -3.26 -1.55 -21.13
CA ALA A 310 -3.73 -1.50 -22.52
C ALA A 310 -5.26 -1.33 -22.60
N VAL A 311 -6.03 -2.12 -21.87
CA VAL A 311 -7.50 -2.02 -21.79
C VAL A 311 -7.96 -0.62 -21.35
N CYS A 312 -7.33 -0.03 -20.33
CA CYS A 312 -7.65 1.32 -19.86
C CYS A 312 -7.29 2.40 -20.91
N HIS A 313 -6.11 2.27 -21.52
CA HIS A 313 -5.55 3.24 -22.46
C HIS A 313 -6.30 3.25 -23.81
N GLU A 314 -6.81 2.11 -24.25
CA GLU A 314 -7.76 1.99 -25.38
C GLU A 314 -9.04 2.82 -25.15
N HIS A 315 -9.50 2.92 -23.89
CA HIS A 315 -10.67 3.70 -23.49
C HIS A 315 -10.30 5.12 -23.03
N GLY A 316 -9.05 5.55 -23.21
CA GLY A 316 -8.57 6.89 -22.86
C GLY A 316 -8.32 7.14 -21.36
N VAL A 317 -8.73 6.24 -20.47
CA VAL A 317 -8.72 6.45 -19.02
C VAL A 317 -7.40 6.00 -18.35
N PRO A 318 -6.99 6.62 -17.23
CA PRO A 318 -5.78 6.23 -16.49
C PRO A 318 -5.98 4.95 -15.66
N LEU A 319 -4.92 4.17 -15.53
CA LEU A 319 -4.81 3.04 -14.59
C LEU A 319 -4.08 3.46 -13.32
N LEU A 320 -4.74 3.27 -12.18
CA LEU A 320 -4.20 3.43 -10.82
C LEU A 320 -3.99 2.03 -10.23
N VAL A 321 -2.80 1.75 -9.71
CA VAL A 321 -2.51 0.51 -8.97
C VAL A 321 -2.18 0.82 -7.52
N ASP A 322 -2.97 0.25 -6.61
CA ASP A 322 -2.60 0.05 -5.21
C ASP A 322 -1.56 -1.08 -5.16
N GLU A 323 -0.30 -0.67 -5.27
CA GLU A 323 0.91 -1.51 -5.22
C GLU A 323 1.46 -1.55 -3.79
N ALA A 324 0.58 -1.47 -2.78
CA ALA A 324 0.97 -1.39 -1.37
C ALA A 324 1.92 -2.51 -0.91
N HIS A 325 1.89 -3.68 -1.58
CA HIS A 325 2.72 -4.85 -1.31
C HIS A 325 3.74 -5.17 -2.42
N GLY A 326 3.94 -4.31 -3.43
CA GLY A 326 4.78 -4.59 -4.61
C GLY A 326 6.07 -3.77 -4.73
N GLY A 327 6.41 -2.95 -3.74
CA GLY A 327 7.52 -1.98 -3.84
C GLY A 327 8.93 -2.56 -3.99
N HIS A 328 9.10 -3.88 -3.87
CA HIS A 328 10.33 -4.62 -4.15
C HIS A 328 10.49 -5.04 -5.61
N PHE A 329 9.42 -5.08 -6.42
CA PHE A 329 9.44 -5.63 -7.79
C PHE A 329 10.49 -4.95 -8.70
N ALA A 330 10.69 -3.64 -8.54
CA ALA A 330 11.72 -2.86 -9.23
C ALA A 330 13.18 -3.29 -8.90
N PHE A 331 13.39 -4.02 -7.80
CA PHE A 331 14.71 -4.34 -7.23
C PHE A 331 14.94 -5.84 -7.03
N LEU A 332 14.00 -6.69 -7.47
CA LEU A 332 14.20 -8.15 -7.49
C LEU A 332 15.30 -8.52 -8.51
N PRO A 333 16.08 -9.57 -8.26
CA PRO A 333 17.08 -10.03 -9.22
C PRO A 333 16.41 -10.41 -10.56
N PRO A 334 17.04 -10.12 -11.71
CA PRO A 334 16.49 -10.44 -13.02
C PRO A 334 16.39 -11.95 -13.20
N SER A 335 15.31 -12.42 -13.83
CA SER A 335 15.14 -13.84 -14.09
C SER A 335 16.19 -14.39 -15.05
N SER A 336 16.66 -15.61 -14.80
CA SER A 336 17.54 -16.36 -15.70
C SER A 336 16.82 -16.93 -16.93
N SER A 337 15.52 -16.66 -17.08
CA SER A 337 14.70 -17.05 -18.24
C SER A 337 14.29 -15.84 -19.06
N PRO A 338 14.24 -15.93 -20.41
CA PRO A 338 13.72 -14.86 -21.24
C PRO A 338 12.22 -14.61 -20.93
N PRO A 339 11.72 -13.38 -21.08
CA PRO A 339 10.32 -13.06 -20.85
C PRO A 339 9.42 -13.88 -21.78
N LEU A 340 8.24 -14.26 -21.26
CA LEU A 340 7.17 -14.83 -22.09
C LEU A 340 6.79 -13.83 -23.20
N PRO A 341 6.57 -14.28 -24.45
CA PRO A 341 6.16 -13.38 -25.52
C PRO A 341 4.84 -12.70 -25.17
N SER A 342 4.73 -11.42 -25.49
CA SER A 342 3.49 -10.66 -25.38
C SER A 342 2.36 -11.38 -26.12
N PRO A 343 1.11 -11.32 -25.64
CA PRO A 343 -0.02 -11.84 -26.40
C PRO A 343 -0.08 -11.14 -27.75
N LEU A 344 -0.22 -11.92 -28.83
CA LEU A 344 -0.43 -11.37 -30.17
C LEU A 344 -1.67 -10.47 -30.14
N PRO A 345 -1.65 -9.31 -30.84
CA PRO A 345 -2.83 -8.46 -30.94
C PRO A 345 -4.01 -9.27 -31.53
N PRO A 346 -5.25 -9.04 -31.07
CA PRO A 346 -6.41 -9.73 -31.63
C PRO A 346 -6.48 -9.46 -33.14
N PRO A 347 -6.90 -10.44 -33.96
CA PRO A 347 -7.05 -10.23 -35.39
C PRO A 347 -8.01 -9.05 -35.63
N PRO A 348 -7.70 -8.14 -36.58
CA PRO A 348 -8.53 -6.97 -36.82
C PRO A 348 -9.97 -7.40 -37.17
N LEU A 349 -10.94 -6.75 -36.52
CA LEU A 349 -12.36 -7.05 -36.73
C LEU A 349 -12.71 -6.90 -38.22
N PRO A 350 -13.58 -7.78 -38.76
CA PRO A 350 -14.00 -7.69 -40.15
C PRO A 350 -14.68 -6.32 -40.40
N LEU A 351 -14.17 -5.59 -41.39
CA LEU A 351 -14.64 -4.26 -41.77
C LEU A 351 -16.16 -4.24 -41.95
N SER A 352 -16.83 -3.20 -41.46
CA SER A 352 -18.28 -3.07 -41.63
C SER A 352 -18.66 -2.98 -43.11
N PRO A 353 -19.89 -3.35 -43.52
CA PRO A 353 -20.33 -3.25 -44.92
C PRO A 353 -20.15 -1.84 -45.52
N GLN A 354 -20.29 -0.79 -44.70
CA GLN A 354 -20.05 0.60 -45.10
C GLN A 354 -18.55 0.90 -45.34
N GLN A 355 -17.66 0.39 -44.48
CA GLN A 355 -16.21 0.50 -44.67
C GLN A 355 -15.73 -0.26 -45.92
N GLN A 356 -16.33 -1.43 -46.19
CA GLN A 356 -16.03 -2.19 -47.42
C GLN A 356 -16.46 -1.43 -48.69
N GLN A 357 -17.62 -0.76 -48.69
CA GLN A 357 -18.03 0.12 -49.79
C GLN A 357 -17.10 1.33 -49.98
N GLN A 358 -16.64 1.97 -48.91
CA GLN A 358 -15.70 3.09 -49.01
C GLN A 358 -14.35 2.67 -49.64
N GLN A 359 -13.81 1.49 -49.27
CA GLN A 359 -12.59 0.96 -49.88
C GLN A 359 -12.78 0.58 -51.36
N GLN A 360 -13.97 0.10 -51.76
CA GLN A 360 -14.27 -0.14 -53.18
C GLN A 360 -14.29 1.16 -54.00
N HIS A 361 -14.75 2.28 -53.44
CA HIS A 361 -14.72 3.57 -54.14
C HIS A 361 -13.32 4.19 -54.24
N HIS A 362 -12.40 3.95 -53.29
CA HIS A 362 -11.01 4.42 -53.44
C HIS A 362 -10.24 3.61 -54.50
N ARG A 363 -10.50 2.29 -54.63
CA ARG A 363 -9.89 1.41 -55.65
C ARG A 363 -10.40 1.63 -57.10
N HIS A 364 -10.82 2.85 -57.44
CA HIS A 364 -11.20 3.24 -58.80
C HIS A 364 -10.54 4.55 -59.29
N ASN A 365 -9.72 5.20 -58.46
CA ASN A 365 -9.06 6.46 -58.82
C ASN A 365 -7.54 6.36 -59.06
N ASP A 366 -6.86 5.33 -58.54
CA ASP A 366 -5.39 5.22 -58.59
C ASP A 366 -4.85 4.43 -59.82
N ASP A 367 -5.72 3.84 -60.64
CA ASP A 367 -5.34 2.94 -61.75
C ASP A 367 -4.93 3.69 -63.05
N GLN A 368 -4.33 4.88 -62.90
CA GLN A 368 -3.65 5.62 -63.96
C GLN A 368 -2.38 6.33 -63.42
N ASP A 369 -1.29 5.58 -63.24
CA ASP A 369 -0.07 5.92 -64.01
C ASP A 369 0.94 4.77 -64.17
N HIS A 370 1.82 4.93 -65.15
CA HIS A 370 3.07 4.20 -65.42
C HIS A 370 3.09 2.65 -65.50
N ARG A 371 3.29 2.17 -66.74
CA ARG A 371 3.81 0.83 -67.08
C ARG A 371 5.36 0.81 -67.05
N LEU A 372 5.93 -0.37 -67.34
CA LEU A 372 7.37 -0.71 -67.57
C LEU A 372 8.14 -1.12 -66.29
N ASP A 373 8.98 -2.17 -66.28
CA ASP A 373 9.13 -3.31 -67.19
C ASP A 373 9.94 -4.47 -66.52
N SER A 374 9.88 -5.68 -67.11
CA SER A 374 10.79 -6.82 -66.93
C SER A 374 10.71 -7.64 -65.61
N SER A 375 11.45 -8.78 -65.57
CA SER A 375 11.13 -9.97 -64.74
C SER A 375 12.36 -10.61 -64.07
N PRO A 376 12.21 -11.53 -63.08
CA PRO A 376 13.29 -11.94 -62.18
C PRO A 376 13.90 -13.33 -62.46
N PRO A 377 15.02 -13.66 -61.78
CA PRO A 377 15.32 -14.99 -61.23
C PRO A 377 15.34 -14.95 -59.68
N LEU A 378 14.75 -15.88 -58.91
CA LEU A 378 14.89 -17.35 -58.83
C LEU A 378 16.07 -17.84 -57.96
N GLU A 379 15.68 -18.46 -56.84
CA GLU A 379 16.24 -19.65 -56.17
C GLU A 379 17.76 -19.90 -56.09
N GLN A 380 18.22 -20.19 -54.86
CA GLN A 380 18.78 -21.51 -54.56
C GLN A 380 18.68 -21.88 -53.07
N GLN A 381 18.50 -23.17 -52.80
CA GLN A 381 18.61 -23.79 -51.48
C GLN A 381 19.99 -24.40 -51.31
N GLU A 382 20.47 -24.58 -50.08
CA GLU A 382 21.29 -25.76 -49.77
C GLU A 382 21.17 -26.18 -48.29
N GLN A 383 21.43 -27.47 -48.03
CA GLN A 383 21.34 -28.10 -46.71
C GLN A 383 22.68 -28.76 -46.36
N SER A 384 23.08 -28.74 -45.09
CA SER A 384 24.08 -29.70 -44.58
C SER A 384 23.86 -29.99 -43.09
N GLN A 385 24.36 -31.14 -42.64
CA GLN A 385 23.97 -31.79 -41.37
C GLN A 385 25.05 -31.65 -40.28
N GLY A 386 24.65 -31.84 -39.01
CA GLY A 386 25.51 -31.62 -37.84
C GLY A 386 26.44 -32.80 -37.47
N ALA A 387 27.11 -32.66 -36.32
CA ALA A 387 27.99 -33.67 -35.72
C ALA A 387 27.91 -33.66 -34.18
N VAL A 388 28.24 -34.79 -33.54
CA VAL A 388 28.21 -34.99 -32.07
C VAL A 388 29.44 -35.77 -31.60
N GLN A 389 30.16 -35.25 -30.60
CA GLN A 389 31.19 -35.88 -29.73
C GLN A 389 31.70 -34.80 -28.74
N GLY A 390 32.25 -35.10 -27.55
CA GLY A 390 32.49 -36.37 -26.83
C GLY A 390 33.11 -36.09 -25.44
N LEU A 391 33.17 -37.09 -24.54
CA LEU A 391 33.63 -36.96 -23.13
C LEU A 391 34.86 -37.86 -22.82
N PRO A 392 35.84 -37.42 -21.98
CA PRO A 392 36.93 -38.26 -21.47
C PRO A 392 36.80 -38.64 -19.96
N PRO A 393 37.49 -39.69 -19.44
CA PRO A 393 37.27 -40.22 -18.07
C PRO A 393 38.49 -40.32 -17.11
N GLY A 394 38.22 -40.32 -15.79
CA GLY A 394 39.09 -40.82 -14.67
C GLY A 394 40.24 -39.90 -14.20
N GLY A 395 40.75 -39.96 -12.94
CA GLY A 395 40.26 -40.62 -11.70
C GLY A 395 41.39 -41.13 -10.76
N ALA A 396 41.53 -40.60 -9.52
CA ALA A 396 42.42 -41.13 -8.45
C ALA A 396 42.13 -40.58 -7.02
N ASN A 397 42.47 -41.38 -5.99
CA ASN A 397 42.05 -41.37 -4.57
C ASN A 397 42.61 -40.28 -3.61
N GLU A 398 41.82 -39.98 -2.54
CA GLU A 398 42.19 -39.83 -1.09
C GLU A 398 43.26 -38.78 -0.62
N PRO A 399 43.26 -38.30 0.65
CA PRO A 399 42.59 -38.87 1.83
C PRO A 399 41.68 -37.94 2.68
N VAL A 400 40.94 -38.59 3.60
CA VAL A 400 40.02 -38.00 4.58
C VAL A 400 40.64 -36.96 5.53
N GLY A 401 39.94 -35.83 5.70
CA GLY A 401 40.12 -34.86 6.80
C GLY A 401 38.77 -34.23 7.18
N GLY A 402 38.43 -34.24 8.48
CA GLY A 402 37.07 -33.87 8.94
C GLY A 402 36.78 -32.37 8.92
N ASN A 403 35.55 -32.01 8.56
CA ASN A 403 34.99 -30.65 8.62
C ASN A 403 33.59 -30.70 9.27
N PRO A 404 33.08 -29.60 9.86
CA PRO A 404 31.81 -29.61 10.60
C PRO A 404 30.59 -29.72 9.68
N CYS A 405 29.46 -30.16 10.23
CA CYS A 405 28.22 -30.43 9.49
C CYS A 405 27.68 -29.18 8.76
N VAL A 406 27.92 -29.11 7.45
CA VAL A 406 27.17 -28.27 6.52
C VAL A 406 25.94 -29.05 6.07
N PHE A 407 24.75 -28.44 6.14
CA PHE A 407 23.55 -29.04 5.55
C PHE A 407 23.68 -29.04 4.03
N ASP A 408 23.73 -30.23 3.43
CA ASP A 408 23.90 -30.40 1.97
C ASP A 408 22.58 -30.07 1.24
N LEU A 409 22.38 -28.77 0.98
CA LEU A 409 21.31 -28.24 0.16
C LEU A 409 21.59 -28.51 -1.32
N ALA A 410 21.42 -29.77 -1.73
CA ALA A 410 21.49 -30.17 -3.13
C ALA A 410 20.57 -29.25 -3.98
N PRO A 411 21.08 -28.64 -5.07
CA PRO A 411 20.36 -27.61 -5.80
C PRO A 411 19.18 -28.19 -6.57
N LEU A 412 17.98 -28.11 -5.98
CA LEU A 412 16.72 -28.29 -6.69
C LEU A 412 16.69 -27.33 -7.89
N ALA A 413 16.45 -27.88 -9.08
CA ALA A 413 16.45 -27.09 -10.31
C ALA A 413 15.44 -25.92 -10.20
N PRO A 414 15.85 -24.67 -10.50
CA PRO A 414 15.04 -23.50 -10.18
C PRO A 414 13.70 -23.54 -10.92
N SER A 415 12.62 -23.30 -10.18
CA SER A 415 11.30 -23.07 -10.79
C SER A 415 11.40 -21.85 -11.73
N ARG A 416 10.70 -21.90 -12.88
CA ARG A 416 10.72 -20.85 -13.91
C ARG A 416 9.94 -19.58 -13.52
N ALA A 417 10.11 -19.11 -12.28
CA ALA A 417 9.56 -17.84 -11.84
C ALA A 417 10.33 -16.68 -12.52
N THR A 418 9.65 -15.97 -13.41
CA THR A 418 10.09 -14.64 -13.84
C THR A 418 9.70 -13.65 -12.76
N SER A 419 10.69 -12.98 -12.15
CA SER A 419 10.47 -11.90 -11.16
C SER A 419 9.41 -10.91 -11.67
N PRO A 420 8.35 -10.60 -10.90
CA PRO A 420 7.31 -9.69 -11.36
C PRO A 420 7.90 -8.30 -11.67
N PRO A 421 7.57 -7.69 -12.83
CA PRO A 421 7.89 -6.28 -13.10
C PRO A 421 7.02 -5.36 -12.24
N SER A 422 7.46 -4.12 -12.03
CA SER A 422 6.64 -3.11 -11.33
C SER A 422 5.44 -2.65 -12.18
N SER A 423 4.40 -2.14 -11.53
CA SER A 423 3.20 -1.64 -12.20
C SER A 423 3.49 -0.49 -13.17
N LEU A 424 4.50 0.34 -12.87
CA LEU A 424 4.98 1.41 -13.77
C LEU A 424 5.69 0.84 -15.01
N GLN A 425 6.48 -0.23 -14.86
CA GLN A 425 7.09 -0.93 -16.01
C GLN A 425 6.01 -1.58 -16.90
N CYS A 426 4.89 -1.99 -16.29
CA CYS A 426 3.70 -2.49 -17.00
C CYS A 426 2.84 -1.38 -17.64
N GLY A 427 3.17 -0.09 -17.47
CA GLY A 427 2.45 1.02 -18.07
C GLY A 427 1.25 1.55 -17.28
N ALA A 428 1.15 1.27 -15.98
CA ALA A 428 0.20 1.97 -15.11
C ALA A 428 0.57 3.45 -14.96
N ASP A 429 -0.42 4.35 -15.00
CA ASP A 429 -0.22 5.80 -14.91
C ASP A 429 0.10 6.26 -13.47
N ILE A 430 -0.38 5.53 -12.45
CA ILE A 430 -0.04 5.73 -11.04
C ILE A 430 0.23 4.39 -10.35
N ALA A 431 1.31 4.31 -9.58
CA ALA A 431 1.56 3.24 -8.61
C ALA A 431 1.72 3.82 -7.20
N ILE A 432 1.07 3.20 -6.21
CA ILE A 432 1.06 3.69 -4.82
C ILE A 432 1.54 2.57 -3.90
N GLN A 433 2.63 2.80 -3.17
CA GLN A 433 3.36 1.75 -2.47
C GLN A 433 3.46 2.04 -0.96
N SER A 434 3.25 1.03 -0.13
CA SER A 434 3.47 1.13 1.32
C SER A 434 4.91 0.73 1.62
N THR A 435 5.83 1.68 1.49
CA THR A 435 7.28 1.48 1.65
C THR A 435 7.61 0.66 2.91
N HIS A 436 6.94 0.93 4.03
CA HIS A 436 7.13 0.23 5.31
C HIS A 436 6.61 -1.22 5.39
N LYS A 437 5.85 -1.71 4.41
CA LYS A 437 5.36 -3.11 4.40
C LYS A 437 6.39 -4.09 3.85
N ILE A 438 7.25 -3.64 2.93
CA ILE A 438 8.16 -4.51 2.17
C ILE A 438 9.61 -3.98 2.11
N LEU A 439 9.81 -2.65 2.14
CA LEU A 439 11.14 -2.02 2.17
C LEU A 439 11.49 -1.58 3.61
N GLY A 440 12.75 -1.23 3.86
CA GLY A 440 13.26 -0.88 5.19
C GLY A 440 12.81 0.46 5.80
N ALA A 441 11.60 0.94 5.49
CA ALA A 441 11.07 2.22 6.00
C ALA A 441 10.20 2.04 7.27
N MET A 442 10.02 3.12 8.04
CA MET A 442 9.22 3.10 9.27
C MET A 442 7.71 3.10 8.99
N THR A 443 6.91 2.47 9.86
CA THR A 443 5.43 2.45 9.77
C THR A 443 4.83 3.82 9.46
N GLN A 444 3.77 3.85 8.65
CA GLN A 444 3.17 5.04 8.01
C GLN A 444 3.94 5.63 6.82
N ALA A 445 5.21 5.28 6.60
CA ALA A 445 5.96 5.75 5.44
C ALA A 445 5.49 5.04 4.14
N ALA A 446 5.14 5.82 3.12
CA ALA A 446 4.68 5.34 1.82
C ALA A 446 5.18 6.25 0.68
N MET A 447 5.00 5.81 -0.56
CA MET A 447 5.27 6.60 -1.76
C MET A 447 4.11 6.55 -2.74
N LEU A 448 3.95 7.62 -3.52
CA LEU A 448 3.13 7.64 -4.74
C LEU A 448 4.03 8.00 -5.92
N HIS A 449 3.89 7.26 -7.00
CA HIS A 449 4.66 7.39 -8.23
C HIS A 449 3.70 7.60 -9.40
N ILE A 450 4.08 8.44 -10.38
CA ILE A 450 3.33 8.56 -11.64
C ILE A 450 4.22 8.30 -12.86
N ALA A 451 3.58 7.90 -13.95
CA ALA A 451 4.18 7.69 -15.25
C ALA A 451 3.26 8.17 -16.38
N GLY A 452 3.83 8.78 -17.42
CA GLY A 452 3.09 9.25 -18.58
C GLY A 452 2.34 10.57 -18.33
N THR A 453 1.35 10.84 -19.18
CA THR A 453 0.70 12.16 -19.29
C THR A 453 -0.80 12.17 -18.98
N ARG A 454 -1.43 11.01 -18.72
CA ARG A 454 -2.89 10.93 -18.45
C ARG A 454 -3.29 11.54 -17.10
N VAL A 455 -2.34 11.67 -16.16
CA VAL A 455 -2.57 12.24 -14.83
C VAL A 455 -1.66 13.45 -14.64
N SER A 456 -2.26 14.62 -14.37
CA SER A 456 -1.50 15.84 -14.15
C SER A 456 -0.77 15.85 -12.79
N PRO A 457 0.56 16.03 -12.74
CA PRO A 457 1.32 16.11 -11.49
C PRO A 457 0.81 17.21 -10.55
N SER A 458 0.42 18.36 -11.11
CA SER A 458 -0.04 19.51 -10.32
C SER A 458 -1.43 19.30 -9.69
N ARG A 459 -2.22 18.34 -10.19
CA ARG A 459 -3.46 17.90 -9.51
C ARG A 459 -3.15 17.01 -8.30
N ILE A 460 -2.12 16.16 -8.40
CA ILE A 460 -1.61 15.37 -7.26
C ILE A 460 -1.06 16.30 -6.17
N ASP A 461 -0.23 17.29 -6.53
CA ASP A 461 0.28 18.30 -5.59
C ASP A 461 -0.85 19.03 -4.85
N ARG A 462 -1.85 19.55 -5.58
CA ARG A 462 -3.01 20.26 -4.99
C ARG A 462 -3.81 19.38 -4.03
N ALA A 463 -3.97 18.09 -4.35
CA ALA A 463 -4.66 17.15 -3.47
C ALA A 463 -3.83 16.81 -2.23
N LEU A 464 -2.53 16.52 -2.38
CA LEU A 464 -1.62 16.25 -1.25
C LEU A 464 -1.47 17.45 -0.31
N GLN A 465 -1.47 18.68 -0.82
CA GLN A 465 -1.51 19.91 0.00
C GLN A 465 -2.78 20.04 0.87
N THR A 466 -3.86 19.32 0.53
CA THR A 466 -5.10 19.29 1.32
C THR A 466 -5.12 18.14 2.34
N LEU A 467 -4.36 17.05 2.08
CA LEU A 467 -4.48 15.77 2.78
C LEU A 467 -3.30 15.43 3.70
N GLN A 468 -2.10 15.95 3.44
CA GLN A 468 -0.91 15.68 4.26
C GLN A 468 -0.81 16.62 5.48
N SER A 469 -0.07 16.17 6.51
CA SER A 469 0.22 17.03 7.67
C SER A 469 0.98 18.30 7.28
N SER A 470 0.57 19.45 7.83
CA SER A 470 1.32 20.71 7.79
C SER A 470 2.56 20.72 8.71
N SER A 471 2.79 19.63 9.43
CA SER A 471 4.02 19.34 10.18
C SER A 471 4.31 17.83 10.01
N PRO A 472 4.96 17.43 8.90
CA PRO A 472 5.31 16.04 8.63
C PRO A 472 6.45 15.57 9.55
N SER A 473 6.55 14.26 9.81
CA SER A 473 7.72 13.73 10.52
C SER A 473 8.90 13.59 9.57
N TYR A 474 9.96 14.34 9.82
CA TYR A 474 11.20 14.28 9.04
C TYR A 474 11.94 12.95 9.23
N ILE A 475 11.72 12.26 10.35
CA ILE A 475 12.23 10.90 10.58
C ILE A 475 11.55 9.91 9.62
N LEU A 476 10.22 9.99 9.43
CA LEU A 476 9.53 9.14 8.47
C LEU A 476 10.02 9.40 7.03
N MET A 477 10.20 10.67 6.64
CA MET A 477 10.73 11.04 5.32
C MET A 477 12.19 10.60 5.13
N ALA A 478 13.03 10.71 6.16
CA ALA A 478 14.39 10.18 6.13
C ALA A 478 14.39 8.64 6.00
N SER A 479 13.43 7.93 6.59
CA SER A 479 13.30 6.48 6.40
C SER A 479 12.88 6.09 4.98
N LEU A 480 12.11 6.94 4.28
CA LEU A 480 11.80 6.77 2.86
C LEU A 480 13.05 6.93 1.98
N ASP A 481 13.85 7.97 2.25
CA ASP A 481 15.10 8.25 1.55
C ASP A 481 16.13 7.11 1.75
N ALA A 482 16.28 6.64 2.99
CA ALA A 482 17.15 5.52 3.35
C ALA A 482 16.70 4.18 2.73
N ALA A 483 15.40 3.84 2.80
CA ALA A 483 14.89 2.58 2.24
C ALA A 483 15.02 2.54 0.70
N ARG A 484 14.83 3.68 0.05
CA ARG A 484 15.07 3.86 -1.39
C ARG A 484 16.55 3.67 -1.74
N ALA A 485 17.47 4.27 -0.97
CA ALA A 485 18.90 4.06 -1.15
C ALA A 485 19.33 2.60 -0.92
N GLN A 486 18.76 1.93 0.11
CA GLN A 486 19.01 0.52 0.39
C GLN A 486 18.60 -0.38 -0.78
N ALA A 487 17.39 -0.21 -1.31
CA ALA A 487 16.86 -1.03 -2.38
C ALA A 487 17.61 -0.78 -3.72
N ALA A 488 17.81 0.48 -4.09
CA ALA A 488 18.46 0.88 -5.33
C ALA A 488 19.99 0.63 -5.35
N ALA A 489 20.61 0.38 -4.20
CA ALA A 489 22.04 0.03 -4.11
C ALA A 489 22.38 -1.40 -4.60
N GLY A 490 21.37 -2.24 -4.86
CA GLY A 490 21.51 -3.64 -5.28
C GLY A 490 21.77 -4.61 -4.11
N GLY A 491 21.40 -5.87 -4.31
CA GLY A 491 21.65 -6.98 -3.37
C GLY A 491 20.72 -7.06 -2.14
N ALA A 492 19.92 -6.02 -1.88
CA ALA A 492 19.01 -5.95 -0.72
C ALA A 492 17.95 -7.07 -0.67
N PHE A 493 17.72 -7.76 -1.79
CA PHE A 493 16.76 -8.87 -1.91
C PHE A 493 17.38 -10.24 -2.13
N ASP A 494 18.71 -10.35 -2.23
CA ASP A 494 19.38 -11.62 -2.53
C ASP A 494 19.18 -12.65 -1.41
N GLN A 495 19.45 -12.25 -0.15
CA GLN A 495 19.23 -13.10 1.02
C GLN A 495 17.72 -13.36 1.29
N PRO A 496 16.80 -12.38 1.20
CA PRO A 496 15.36 -12.64 1.26
C PRO A 496 14.86 -13.62 0.17
N CYS A 497 15.38 -13.54 -1.07
CA CYS A 497 15.05 -14.49 -2.14
C CYS A 497 15.59 -15.89 -1.84
N ALA A 498 16.83 -16.02 -1.35
CA ALA A 498 17.39 -17.30 -0.93
C ALA A 498 16.61 -17.92 0.25
N ALA A 499 16.20 -17.10 1.22
CA ALA A 499 15.34 -17.50 2.33
C ALA A 499 13.96 -18.00 1.83
N ALA A 500 13.33 -17.26 0.91
CA ALA A 500 12.08 -17.68 0.28
C ALA A 500 12.24 -19.02 -0.45
N GLN A 501 13.29 -19.17 -1.26
CA GLN A 501 13.57 -20.41 -1.99
C GLN A 501 13.80 -21.61 -1.06
N ALA A 502 14.52 -21.43 0.05
CA ALA A 502 14.73 -22.47 1.04
C ALA A 502 13.41 -22.92 1.71
N ILE A 503 12.54 -21.96 2.10
CA ILE A 503 11.23 -22.28 2.67
C ILE A 503 10.32 -22.96 1.64
N ARG A 504 10.26 -22.47 0.39
CA ARG A 504 9.51 -23.14 -0.70
C ARG A 504 10.04 -24.56 -0.96
N GLY A 505 11.35 -24.77 -0.87
CA GLY A 505 11.99 -26.09 -0.95
C GLY A 505 11.56 -27.03 0.17
N ALA A 506 11.48 -26.54 1.42
CA ALA A 506 10.95 -27.33 2.53
C ALA A 506 9.45 -27.66 2.37
N VAL A 507 8.62 -26.66 2.04
CA VAL A 507 7.17 -26.86 1.82
C VAL A 507 6.89 -27.84 0.67
N SER A 508 7.76 -27.89 -0.35
CA SER A 508 7.63 -28.89 -1.43
C SER A 508 7.79 -30.36 -0.99
N ARG A 509 8.20 -30.60 0.27
CA ARG A 509 8.34 -31.92 0.90
C ARG A 509 7.25 -32.21 1.93
N CYS A 510 6.37 -31.26 2.22
CA CYS A 510 5.23 -31.43 3.14
C CYS A 510 4.17 -32.36 2.54
N LYS A 511 3.51 -33.16 3.38
CA LYS A 511 2.39 -34.04 3.01
C LYS A 511 1.06 -33.28 2.90
N ARG A 512 0.85 -32.29 3.77
CA ARG A 512 -0.44 -31.60 3.98
C ARG A 512 -0.35 -30.10 3.74
N ILE A 513 0.68 -29.44 4.26
CA ILE A 513 0.88 -28.01 4.03
C ILE A 513 1.19 -27.77 2.54
N ARG A 514 0.41 -26.92 1.88
CA ARG A 514 0.58 -26.58 0.45
C ARG A 514 0.89 -25.10 0.27
N LEU A 515 1.90 -24.78 -0.52
CA LEU A 515 2.19 -23.41 -0.96
C LEU A 515 1.19 -22.96 -2.04
N LEU A 516 0.77 -21.70 -2.02
CA LEU A 516 0.08 -21.04 -3.14
C LEU A 516 1.10 -20.63 -4.21
N ASP A 517 1.03 -21.23 -5.39
CA ASP A 517 1.92 -20.96 -6.54
C ASP A 517 1.23 -21.24 -7.90
N GLU A 518 1.98 -21.08 -9.01
CA GLU A 518 1.47 -21.30 -10.37
C GLU A 518 0.99 -22.73 -10.64
N ARG A 519 1.33 -23.69 -9.77
CA ARG A 519 0.93 -25.10 -9.86
C ARG A 519 -0.35 -25.33 -9.07
N THR A 520 -0.41 -24.85 -7.82
CA THR A 520 -1.47 -25.17 -6.85
C THR A 520 -2.71 -24.28 -6.91
N ALA A 521 -2.61 -23.05 -7.42
CA ALA A 521 -3.75 -22.12 -7.47
C ALA A 521 -4.97 -22.70 -8.22
N GLY A 522 -6.16 -22.61 -7.61
CA GLY A 522 -7.41 -23.13 -8.13
C GLY A 522 -8.00 -22.28 -9.27
N SER A 523 -7.78 -20.97 -9.25
CA SER A 523 -7.97 -20.11 -10.44
C SER A 523 -6.66 -19.48 -10.88
N LYS A 524 -6.50 -19.35 -12.20
CA LYS A 524 -5.27 -18.85 -12.87
C LYS A 524 -5.54 -17.80 -13.94
N ALA A 525 -6.80 -17.45 -14.21
CA ALA A 525 -7.14 -16.48 -15.27
C ALA A 525 -6.95 -15.01 -14.83
N SER A 526 -6.94 -14.74 -13.53
CA SER A 526 -6.59 -13.44 -12.94
C SER A 526 -5.12 -13.28 -12.53
N VAL A 527 -4.37 -14.37 -12.34
CA VAL A 527 -3.02 -14.34 -11.77
C VAL A 527 -1.96 -14.50 -12.86
N ARG A 528 -1.11 -13.47 -13.03
CA ARG A 528 -0.07 -13.44 -14.05
C ARG A 528 1.30 -13.92 -13.55
N TYR A 529 1.58 -13.68 -12.28
CA TYR A 529 2.77 -14.10 -11.52
C TYR A 529 2.39 -14.29 -10.04
N PHE A 530 3.22 -14.99 -9.27
CA PHE A 530 3.23 -14.87 -7.81
C PHE A 530 4.46 -14.10 -7.33
N ASP A 531 4.29 -13.30 -6.28
CA ASP A 531 5.38 -12.61 -5.59
C ASP A 531 6.31 -13.65 -4.92
N PRO A 532 7.62 -13.68 -5.25
CA PRO A 532 8.56 -14.63 -4.65
C PRO A 532 8.70 -14.48 -3.13
N LEU A 533 8.48 -13.28 -2.57
CA LEU A 533 8.65 -12.97 -1.14
C LEU A 533 7.36 -13.08 -0.31
N ARG A 534 6.22 -13.39 -0.94
CA ARG A 534 4.99 -13.81 -0.26
C ARG A 534 4.85 -15.32 -0.27
N LEU A 535 4.73 -15.91 0.92
CA LEU A 535 4.49 -17.35 1.08
C LEU A 535 3.13 -17.55 1.76
N THR A 536 2.08 -17.73 0.96
CA THR A 536 0.77 -18.17 1.47
C THR A 536 0.75 -19.69 1.52
N LEU A 537 0.57 -20.23 2.72
CA LEU A 537 0.52 -21.66 3.04
C LEU A 537 -0.92 -22.05 3.37
N LEU A 538 -1.43 -23.10 2.75
CA LEU A 538 -2.67 -23.75 3.13
C LEU A 538 -2.41 -24.66 4.33
N VAL A 539 -3.30 -24.62 5.32
CA VAL A 539 -3.36 -25.56 6.44
C VAL A 539 -4.80 -26.06 6.58
N ASP A 540 -4.98 -27.39 6.58
CA ASP A 540 -6.29 -28.01 6.80
C ASP A 540 -6.78 -27.71 8.23
N ASP A 541 -8.09 -27.51 8.44
CA ASP A 541 -8.70 -27.38 9.78
C ASP A 541 -8.88 -28.77 10.40
N LEU A 542 -8.36 -28.97 11.62
CA LEU A 542 -8.23 -30.28 12.27
C LEU A 542 -8.51 -30.23 13.78
N PRO A 543 -8.93 -31.35 14.41
CA PRO A 543 -9.12 -31.42 15.86
C PRO A 543 -7.88 -31.04 16.69
N GLU A 544 -6.69 -31.34 16.18
CA GLU A 544 -5.40 -31.04 16.81
C GLU A 544 -4.94 -29.59 16.58
N LEU A 545 -5.57 -28.89 15.63
CA LEU A 545 -5.22 -27.54 15.20
C LEU A 545 -6.48 -26.73 14.81
N PRO A 546 -7.39 -26.48 15.77
CA PRO A 546 -8.72 -25.95 15.49
C PRO A 546 -8.69 -24.51 14.97
N GLY A 547 -9.49 -24.23 13.95
CA GLY A 547 -9.49 -22.97 13.21
C GLY A 547 -8.45 -22.92 12.07
N GLY A 548 -7.90 -24.08 11.69
CA GLY A 548 -6.96 -24.26 10.57
C GLY A 548 -5.82 -23.25 10.59
N GLY A 549 -5.83 -22.30 9.65
CA GLY A 549 -4.79 -21.27 9.54
C GLY A 549 -4.66 -20.37 10.76
N PHE A 550 -5.74 -20.13 11.52
CA PHE A 550 -5.67 -19.37 12.78
C PHE A 550 -4.93 -20.15 13.87
N GLY A 551 -5.29 -21.42 14.08
CA GLY A 551 -4.60 -22.32 15.02
C GLY A 551 -3.14 -22.54 14.62
N ALA A 552 -2.86 -22.65 13.32
CA ALA A 552 -1.51 -22.71 12.78
C ALA A 552 -0.66 -21.50 13.16
N ALA A 553 -1.18 -20.28 12.99
CA ALA A 553 -0.45 -19.05 13.34
C ALA A 553 -0.19 -18.94 14.85
N GLU A 554 -1.18 -19.25 15.70
CA GLU A 554 -1.01 -19.25 17.15
C GLU A 554 0.04 -20.29 17.60
N TRP A 555 0.01 -21.49 17.01
CA TRP A 555 0.98 -22.55 17.30
C TRP A 555 2.41 -22.20 16.84
N LEU A 556 2.56 -21.61 15.64
CA LEU A 556 3.85 -21.15 15.11
C LEU A 556 4.49 -20.07 15.99
N GLU A 557 3.68 -19.13 16.51
CA GLU A 557 4.14 -18.12 17.46
C GLU A 557 4.50 -18.74 18.82
N GLN A 558 3.62 -19.56 19.41
CA GLN A 558 3.83 -20.11 20.75
C GLN A 558 4.98 -21.12 20.85
N GLN A 559 5.18 -21.96 19.83
CA GLN A 559 6.19 -23.03 19.87
C GLN A 559 7.54 -22.61 19.28
N PHE A 560 7.58 -21.69 18.30
CA PHE A 560 8.80 -21.31 17.57
C PHE A 560 9.10 -19.81 17.56
N GLY A 561 8.21 -18.95 18.09
CA GLY A 561 8.33 -17.50 17.95
C GLY A 561 8.12 -16.99 16.52
N VAL A 562 7.52 -17.81 15.63
CA VAL A 562 7.31 -17.47 14.22
C VAL A 562 6.00 -16.70 14.09
N VAL A 563 6.07 -15.39 14.35
CA VAL A 563 4.96 -14.45 14.11
C VAL A 563 4.70 -14.36 12.60
N THR A 564 3.45 -14.61 12.22
CA THR A 564 2.99 -14.59 10.82
C THR A 564 2.45 -13.21 10.44
N GLU A 565 2.37 -12.86 9.15
CA GLU A 565 1.76 -11.59 8.71
C GLU A 565 0.27 -11.58 9.01
N LEU A 566 -0.42 -12.63 8.55
CA LEU A 566 -1.86 -12.81 8.68
C LEU A 566 -2.20 -14.29 8.54
N ALA A 567 -3.34 -14.65 9.10
CA ALA A 567 -3.98 -15.95 8.93
C ALA A 567 -5.44 -15.79 8.50
N THR A 568 -5.96 -16.77 7.77
CA THR A 568 -7.40 -16.98 7.55
C THR A 568 -7.78 -18.36 8.09
N ALA A 569 -9.06 -18.74 8.02
CA ALA A 569 -9.50 -20.07 8.44
C ALA A 569 -8.74 -21.23 7.75
N LYS A 570 -8.22 -21.02 6.52
CA LYS A 570 -7.47 -22.03 5.75
C LYS A 570 -5.99 -21.71 5.51
N THR A 571 -5.52 -20.49 5.79
CA THR A 571 -4.17 -20.07 5.36
C THR A 571 -3.36 -19.34 6.42
N VAL A 572 -2.04 -19.45 6.28
CA VAL A 572 -1.04 -18.63 6.97
C VAL A 572 -0.20 -17.92 5.91
N VAL A 573 0.15 -16.65 6.11
CA VAL A 573 1.02 -15.90 5.19
C VAL A 573 2.29 -15.45 5.89
N LEU A 574 3.44 -15.76 5.27
CA LEU A 574 4.72 -15.20 5.66
C LEU A 574 5.10 -14.05 4.71
N ALA A 575 5.54 -12.93 5.29
CA ALA A 575 6.16 -11.82 4.58
C ALA A 575 7.69 -11.95 4.62
N LEU A 576 8.36 -11.74 3.49
CA LEU A 576 9.81 -11.62 3.44
C LEU A 576 10.19 -10.25 2.86
N GLY A 577 11.27 -9.66 3.37
CA GLY A 577 11.78 -8.34 2.97
C GLY A 577 13.24 -8.17 3.38
N PRO A 578 13.86 -6.99 3.23
CA PRO A 578 15.31 -6.78 3.42
C PRO A 578 15.87 -7.15 4.80
N GLY A 579 15.01 -7.31 5.83
CA GLY A 579 15.40 -7.80 7.15
C GLY A 579 15.35 -9.33 7.33
N THR A 580 14.91 -10.09 6.33
CA THR A 580 14.78 -11.55 6.42
C THR A 580 16.13 -12.24 6.20
N THR A 581 16.58 -12.98 7.21
CA THR A 581 17.85 -13.71 7.19
C THR A 581 17.65 -15.21 6.93
N MET A 582 18.73 -15.91 6.56
CA MET A 582 18.72 -17.38 6.50
C MET A 582 18.46 -18.05 7.87
N ALA A 583 18.73 -17.36 8.98
CA ALA A 583 18.38 -17.87 10.31
C ALA A 583 16.85 -17.87 10.52
N HIS A 584 16.16 -16.80 10.09
CA HIS A 584 14.69 -16.76 10.13
C HIS A 584 14.09 -17.85 9.24
N ALA A 585 14.71 -18.10 8.07
CA ALA A 585 14.31 -19.20 7.18
C ALA A 585 14.49 -20.57 7.84
N ALA A 586 15.60 -20.82 8.56
CA ALA A 586 15.83 -22.07 9.25
C ALA A 586 14.77 -22.34 10.35
N THR A 587 14.44 -21.34 11.18
CA THR A 587 13.38 -21.46 12.19
C THR A 587 12.02 -21.70 11.55
N ALA A 588 11.67 -20.97 10.48
CA ALA A 588 10.42 -21.16 9.77
C ALA A 588 10.32 -22.56 9.11
N ILE A 589 11.42 -23.07 8.56
CA ILE A 589 11.49 -24.42 7.97
C ILE A 589 11.23 -25.51 9.01
N ASP A 590 11.89 -25.45 10.18
CA ASP A 590 11.66 -26.44 11.24
C ASP A 590 10.22 -26.37 11.78
N ALA A 591 9.72 -25.16 12.03
CA ALA A 591 8.35 -24.94 12.47
C ALA A 591 7.31 -25.50 11.48
N ILE A 592 7.48 -25.26 10.18
CA ILE A 592 6.61 -25.80 9.11
C ILE A 592 6.70 -27.34 9.04
N LEU A 593 7.90 -27.91 9.16
CA LEU A 593 8.11 -29.37 9.11
C LEU A 593 7.69 -30.09 10.40
N GLN A 594 7.50 -29.38 11.51
CA GLN A 594 6.86 -29.89 12.72
C GLN A 594 5.33 -29.73 12.65
N LEU A 595 4.83 -28.63 12.07
CA LEU A 595 3.40 -28.44 11.83
C LEU A 595 2.85 -29.48 10.84
N ASP A 596 3.53 -29.74 9.72
CA ASP A 596 3.11 -30.76 8.74
C ASP A 596 3.11 -32.19 9.32
N ARG A 597 3.96 -32.46 10.32
CA ARG A 597 3.94 -33.70 11.09
C ARG A 597 2.73 -33.78 12.01
N LEU A 598 2.48 -32.76 12.84
CA LEU A 598 1.30 -32.68 13.71
C LEU A 598 0.00 -32.86 12.91
N VAL A 599 -0.13 -32.14 11.80
CA VAL A 599 -1.26 -32.18 10.85
C VAL A 599 -1.37 -33.54 10.12
N SER A 600 -0.28 -34.30 10.00
CA SER A 600 -0.31 -35.67 9.45
C SER A 600 -0.68 -36.72 10.49
N GLU A 601 -0.07 -36.65 11.68
CA GLU A 601 -0.14 -37.67 12.73
C GLU A 601 -1.52 -37.69 13.42
N GLY A 602 -2.17 -36.54 13.62
CA GLY A 602 -3.53 -36.46 14.17
C GLY A 602 -4.58 -37.21 13.34
N LEU A 603 -4.49 -37.11 12.00
CA LEU A 603 -5.35 -37.84 11.07
C LEU A 603 -5.10 -39.36 11.04
N GLU A 604 -3.86 -39.79 11.24
CA GLU A 604 -3.52 -41.21 11.37
C GLU A 604 -4.05 -41.76 12.72
N ALA A 605 -3.95 -40.99 13.82
CA ALA A 605 -4.58 -41.33 15.10
C ALA A 605 -6.12 -41.37 15.03
N GLY A 606 -6.74 -40.43 14.31
CA GLY A 606 -8.19 -40.38 14.08
C GLY A 606 -8.75 -41.50 13.20
N THR A 607 -7.90 -42.28 12.53
CA THR A 607 -8.30 -43.44 11.70
C THR A 607 -7.83 -44.79 12.24
N ALA A 608 -6.91 -44.82 13.22
CA ALA A 608 -6.39 -46.05 13.81
C ALA A 608 -7.21 -46.53 15.03
N THR A 609 -8.16 -47.44 14.81
CA THR A 609 -8.69 -48.26 15.92
C THR A 609 -7.64 -49.24 16.43
N ALA A 610 -6.94 -48.84 17.49
CA ALA A 610 -6.15 -49.64 18.44
C ALA A 610 -5.43 -50.91 17.93
N THR A 611 -4.10 -50.86 17.81
CA THR A 611 -3.23 -51.93 18.34
C THR A 611 -1.77 -51.48 18.53
N GLU A 612 -1.36 -51.42 19.80
CA GLU A 612 -0.01 -51.63 20.38
C GLU A 612 1.23 -50.92 19.79
N SER A 613 2.36 -51.08 20.50
CA SER A 613 3.54 -50.22 20.43
C SER A 613 4.76 -50.89 19.81
N THR A 614 5.65 -50.06 19.24
CA THR A 614 7.11 -50.30 19.17
C THR A 614 7.86 -48.98 19.34
N SER A 615 9.13 -49.05 19.72
CA SER A 615 9.93 -47.92 20.22
C SER A 615 11.00 -47.42 19.25
N ASP A 616 11.69 -46.35 19.67
CA ASP A 616 13.04 -45.94 19.27
C ASP A 616 13.26 -45.29 17.89
N VAL A 617 13.23 -43.95 17.89
CA VAL A 617 14.02 -43.12 16.95
C VAL A 617 14.80 -42.08 17.76
N HIS A 618 16.12 -42.12 17.70
CA HIS A 618 16.99 -41.13 18.37
C HIS A 618 16.98 -39.78 17.65
N VAL A 619 16.58 -38.72 18.35
CA VAL A 619 16.76 -37.33 17.89
C VAL A 619 18.15 -36.83 18.30
N LEU A 620 18.93 -36.34 17.33
CA LEU A 620 20.21 -35.67 17.57
C LEU A 620 19.96 -34.22 18.04
N ALA A 621 20.17 -33.98 19.33
CA ALA A 621 20.01 -32.64 19.92
C ALA A 621 21.13 -31.68 19.47
N CYS A 622 20.74 -30.57 18.84
CA CYS A 622 21.63 -29.45 18.55
C CYS A 622 21.60 -28.45 19.72
N ASP A 623 22.70 -28.32 20.46
CA ASP A 623 22.75 -27.66 21.77
C ASP A 623 22.81 -26.12 21.70
N HIS A 624 21.70 -25.50 21.31
CA HIS A 624 21.47 -24.05 21.41
C HIS A 624 20.34 -23.74 22.41
N ARG A 625 20.66 -23.89 23.70
CA ARG A 625 19.80 -23.54 24.83
C ARG A 625 19.46 -22.05 24.88
N PHE A 626 18.30 -21.67 24.34
CA PHE A 626 17.45 -20.70 25.03
C PHE A 626 16.97 -21.32 26.36
N PRO A 627 16.71 -20.51 27.41
CA PRO A 627 16.15 -21.03 28.65
C PRO A 627 14.74 -21.58 28.38
N PRO A 628 14.34 -22.73 28.95
CA PRO A 628 12.97 -23.21 28.84
C PRO A 628 12.02 -22.19 29.48
N PRO A 629 10.80 -22.00 28.95
CA PRO A 629 9.80 -21.18 29.61
C PRO A 629 9.56 -21.73 31.03
N ALA A 630 9.40 -20.82 31.99
CA ALA A 630 9.08 -21.22 33.36
C ALA A 630 7.78 -22.04 33.35
N THR A 631 7.73 -23.10 34.16
CA THR A 631 6.62 -24.07 34.19
C THR A 631 5.31 -23.41 34.64
N ALA A 632 4.57 -22.83 33.69
CA ALA A 632 3.17 -22.51 33.86
C ALA A 632 2.43 -23.83 34.10
N GLY A 633 1.72 -23.93 35.23
CA GLY A 633 0.90 -25.11 35.51
C GLY A 633 -0.18 -25.27 34.45
N GLU A 634 -0.56 -26.52 34.19
CA GLU A 634 -1.59 -26.91 33.22
C GLU A 634 -2.85 -26.04 33.40
N THR A 635 -2.97 -25.03 32.55
CA THR A 635 -4.09 -24.10 32.53
C THR A 635 -4.94 -24.56 31.36
N PRO A 636 -6.12 -25.18 31.59
CA PRO A 636 -6.94 -25.69 30.50
C PRO A 636 -7.25 -24.59 29.50
N LEU A 637 -7.21 -24.92 28.20
CA LEU A 637 -7.74 -24.06 27.15
C LEU A 637 -9.12 -23.54 27.58
N PRO A 638 -9.37 -22.22 27.51
CA PRO A 638 -10.64 -21.67 27.94
C PRO A 638 -11.75 -22.31 27.12
N ALA A 639 -12.69 -22.97 27.80
CA ALA A 639 -13.74 -23.77 27.17
C ALA A 639 -14.67 -22.91 26.31
N ARG A 640 -14.25 -22.68 25.05
CA ARG A 640 -15.11 -22.12 24.01
C ARG A 640 -16.30 -23.06 23.81
N MET A 641 -17.46 -22.46 23.56
CA MET A 641 -18.74 -23.15 23.56
C MET A 641 -18.72 -24.31 22.56
N SER A 642 -19.36 -25.42 22.93
CA SER A 642 -19.43 -26.66 22.16
C SER A 642 -19.68 -26.40 20.67
N ALA A 643 -18.81 -26.95 19.82
CA ALA A 643 -18.89 -26.77 18.37
C ALA A 643 -20.28 -27.17 17.84
N VAL A 644 -21.07 -26.15 17.46
CA VAL A 644 -22.30 -26.37 16.72
C VAL A 644 -21.88 -26.71 15.29
N GLN A 645 -22.11 -27.96 14.87
CA GLN A 645 -21.89 -28.38 13.49
C GLN A 645 -22.88 -27.65 12.57
N MET A 646 -22.47 -26.50 12.07
CA MET A 646 -23.19 -25.73 11.06
C MET A 646 -22.61 -26.08 9.68
N GLU A 647 -23.38 -26.81 8.87
CA GLU A 647 -23.06 -27.07 7.46
C GLU A 647 -23.30 -25.79 6.62
N GLY A 648 -22.50 -24.76 6.87
CA GLY A 648 -22.56 -23.46 6.18
C GLY A 648 -21.96 -23.52 4.78
N LYS A 649 -22.70 -23.02 3.77
CA LYS A 649 -22.22 -22.97 2.38
C LYS A 649 -21.37 -21.72 2.14
N ALA A 650 -20.05 -21.89 2.12
CA ALA A 650 -19.12 -20.81 1.76
C ALA A 650 -19.31 -20.25 0.33
N ASP A 651 -20.01 -20.96 -0.57
CA ASP A 651 -20.25 -20.56 -1.96
C ASP A 651 -21.32 -19.45 -2.15
N ALA A 652 -21.85 -18.87 -1.07
CA ALA A 652 -22.90 -17.86 -1.12
C ALA A 652 -22.39 -16.49 -1.66
N LYS A 653 -22.28 -16.37 -2.99
CA LYS A 653 -21.89 -15.13 -3.67
C LYS A 653 -22.76 -13.95 -3.21
N VAL A 654 -22.16 -13.04 -2.43
CA VAL A 654 -22.83 -11.84 -1.91
C VAL A 654 -23.22 -10.93 -3.09
N GLU A 655 -24.52 -10.80 -3.35
CA GLU A 655 -25.05 -9.82 -4.30
C GLU A 655 -24.89 -8.40 -3.75
N VAL A 656 -24.40 -7.49 -4.59
CA VAL A 656 -24.12 -6.10 -4.22
C VAL A 656 -25.12 -5.17 -4.92
N GLU A 657 -26.04 -4.61 -4.13
CA GLU A 657 -26.92 -3.53 -4.57
C GLU A 657 -26.45 -2.21 -3.94
N VAL A 658 -25.94 -1.29 -4.77
CA VAL A 658 -25.59 0.08 -4.35
C VAL A 658 -26.87 0.92 -4.36
N VAL A 659 -27.33 1.32 -3.16
CA VAL A 659 -28.59 2.06 -2.96
C VAL A 659 -28.35 3.57 -2.79
N LEU A 660 -27.18 3.93 -2.24
CA LEU A 660 -26.65 5.28 -2.13
C LEU A 660 -25.17 5.28 -2.52
N THR A 661 -24.65 6.39 -3.02
CA THR A 661 -23.20 6.52 -3.22
C THR A 661 -22.44 6.49 -1.89
N PRO A 662 -21.13 6.16 -1.91
CA PRO A 662 -20.25 6.28 -0.74
C PRO A 662 -20.38 7.63 -0.02
N ARG A 663 -20.43 8.74 -0.78
CA ARG A 663 -20.58 10.10 -0.23
C ARG A 663 -21.97 10.30 0.40
N GLU A 664 -23.05 9.97 -0.31
CA GLU A 664 -24.43 10.14 0.21
C GLU A 664 -24.65 9.30 1.49
N ALA A 665 -24.12 8.08 1.54
CA ALA A 665 -24.21 7.21 2.71
C ALA A 665 -23.39 7.70 3.90
N TYR A 666 -22.16 8.16 3.67
CA TYR A 666 -21.26 8.68 4.71
C TYR A 666 -21.84 9.92 5.42
N PHE A 667 -22.57 10.78 4.70
CA PHE A 667 -23.24 11.97 5.26
C PHE A 667 -24.71 11.73 5.63
N ALA A 668 -25.21 10.49 5.54
CA ALA A 668 -26.59 10.18 5.90
C ALA A 668 -26.83 10.20 7.42
N SER A 669 -28.09 10.42 7.83
CA SER A 669 -28.49 10.14 9.21
C SER A 669 -28.51 8.63 9.46
N THR A 670 -28.00 8.19 10.61
CA THR A 670 -27.84 6.77 10.95
C THR A 670 -28.66 6.35 12.17
N GLU A 671 -29.10 5.09 12.20
CA GLU A 671 -29.66 4.44 13.39
C GLU A 671 -29.00 3.08 13.64
N SER A 672 -28.93 2.63 14.89
CA SER A 672 -28.45 1.29 15.24
C SER A 672 -29.63 0.38 15.53
N ILE A 673 -29.58 -0.84 15.01
CA ILE A 673 -30.65 -1.86 15.08
C ILE A 673 -30.05 -3.24 15.33
N ALA A 674 -30.86 -4.21 15.75
CA ALA A 674 -30.44 -5.61 15.82
C ALA A 674 -30.07 -6.15 14.43
N ALA A 675 -29.02 -6.97 14.31
CA ALA A 675 -28.58 -7.48 13.01
C ALA A 675 -29.64 -8.32 12.28
N ALA A 676 -30.51 -9.02 13.02
CA ALA A 676 -31.67 -9.73 12.47
C ALA A 676 -32.68 -8.82 11.74
N GLU A 677 -32.72 -7.52 12.06
CA GLU A 677 -33.55 -6.50 11.38
C GLU A 677 -32.79 -5.74 10.29
N ALA A 678 -31.49 -6.03 10.10
CA ALA A 678 -30.62 -5.28 9.19
C ALA A 678 -30.72 -5.75 7.73
N VAL A 679 -31.16 -6.98 7.46
CA VAL A 679 -31.35 -7.47 6.10
C VAL A 679 -32.35 -6.58 5.35
N GLY A 680 -31.98 -6.16 4.14
CA GLY A 680 -32.74 -5.22 3.31
C GLY A 680 -32.55 -3.74 3.65
N ARG A 681 -31.88 -3.40 4.76
CA ARG A 681 -31.46 -2.03 5.09
C ARG A 681 -30.25 -1.61 4.25
N VAL A 682 -29.95 -0.31 4.24
CA VAL A 682 -28.72 0.24 3.65
C VAL A 682 -27.68 0.39 4.74
N SER A 683 -26.48 -0.16 4.54
CA SER A 683 -25.38 -0.06 5.51
C SER A 683 -24.93 1.39 5.68
N ALA A 684 -24.61 1.77 6.92
CA ALA A 684 -23.79 2.95 7.21
C ALA A 684 -22.37 2.57 7.69
N GLU A 685 -22.07 1.28 7.79
CA GLU A 685 -20.79 0.71 8.21
C GLU A 685 -20.02 0.07 7.04
N LEU A 686 -18.69 0.10 7.14
CA LEU A 686 -17.76 -0.54 6.21
C LEU A 686 -17.30 -1.85 6.86
N LEU A 687 -18.03 -2.92 6.62
CA LEU A 687 -17.89 -4.18 7.36
C LEU A 687 -16.89 -5.10 6.64
N CYS A 688 -15.73 -5.31 7.27
CA CYS A 688 -14.59 -6.01 6.68
C CYS A 688 -14.17 -7.20 7.56
N PRO A 689 -14.40 -8.47 7.15
CA PRO A 689 -13.84 -9.63 7.83
C PRO A 689 -12.31 -9.56 7.82
N TYR A 690 -11.70 -9.80 8.97
CA TYR A 690 -10.27 -9.62 9.18
C TYR A 690 -9.64 -10.82 9.90
N PRO A 691 -8.51 -11.36 9.39
CA PRO A 691 -7.91 -11.07 8.08
C PRO A 691 -8.77 -11.61 6.91
N PRO A 692 -8.56 -11.16 5.66
CA PRO A 692 -7.55 -10.21 5.20
C PRO A 692 -7.94 -8.72 5.34
N GLY A 693 -9.18 -8.39 5.70
CA GLY A 693 -9.66 -7.00 5.79
C GLY A 693 -10.26 -6.44 4.49
N VAL A 694 -10.63 -7.29 3.53
CA VAL A 694 -11.39 -6.89 2.33
C VAL A 694 -12.84 -6.60 2.72
N PRO A 695 -13.45 -5.46 2.33
CA PRO A 695 -14.83 -5.15 2.73
C PRO A 695 -15.88 -6.05 2.06
N VAL A 696 -16.77 -6.64 2.85
CA VAL A 696 -17.96 -7.38 2.37
C VAL A 696 -19.08 -6.41 2.05
N LEU A 697 -19.32 -5.42 2.93
CA LEU A 697 -20.30 -4.35 2.76
C LEU A 697 -19.64 -2.98 2.86
N PHE A 698 -19.96 -2.09 1.92
CA PHE A 698 -19.64 -0.66 2.00
C PHE A 698 -20.86 0.16 2.47
N PRO A 699 -20.66 1.32 3.12
CA PRO A 699 -21.73 2.27 3.37
C PRO A 699 -22.41 2.69 2.06
N GLY A 700 -23.74 2.59 2.02
CA GLY A 700 -24.56 2.84 0.84
C GLY A 700 -25.07 1.59 0.13
N GLU A 701 -24.56 0.41 0.49
CA GLU A 701 -24.98 -0.87 -0.08
C GLU A 701 -26.10 -1.53 0.74
N ARG A 702 -26.95 -2.33 0.08
CA ARG A 702 -27.99 -3.10 0.77
C ARG A 702 -27.38 -4.28 1.53
N ILE A 703 -27.70 -4.39 2.81
CA ILE A 703 -27.32 -5.52 3.64
C ILE A 703 -28.12 -6.75 3.20
N THR A 704 -27.44 -7.81 2.79
CA THR A 704 -28.03 -9.11 2.42
C THR A 704 -27.81 -10.14 3.51
N ALA A 705 -28.59 -11.23 3.53
CA ALA A 705 -28.41 -12.31 4.49
C ALA A 705 -27.02 -12.98 4.33
N ALA A 706 -26.59 -13.23 3.09
CA ALA A 706 -25.27 -13.78 2.77
C ALA A 706 -24.12 -12.90 3.28
N ALA A 707 -24.25 -11.57 3.21
CA ALA A 707 -23.24 -10.67 3.77
C ALA A 707 -23.11 -10.83 5.30
N LEU A 708 -24.22 -11.00 6.02
CA LEU A 708 -24.20 -11.23 7.46
C LEU A 708 -23.70 -12.64 7.82
N GLU A 709 -23.99 -13.64 6.98
CA GLU A 709 -23.50 -15.02 7.12
C GLU A 709 -21.96 -15.07 7.01
N VAL A 710 -21.36 -14.43 6.01
CA VAL A 710 -19.89 -14.34 5.86
C VAL A 710 -19.24 -13.65 7.06
N LEU A 711 -19.82 -12.54 7.55
CA LEU A 711 -19.31 -11.80 8.70
C LEU A 711 -19.43 -12.61 10.00
N SER A 712 -20.54 -13.32 10.21
CA SER A 712 -20.76 -14.17 11.39
C SER A 712 -19.86 -15.41 11.38
N SER A 713 -19.70 -16.05 10.22
CA SER A 713 -18.79 -17.18 10.03
C SER A 713 -17.33 -16.79 10.28
N THR A 714 -16.93 -15.57 9.93
CA THR A 714 -15.59 -15.03 10.24
C THR A 714 -15.35 -14.97 11.75
N LEU A 715 -16.32 -14.48 12.53
CA LEU A 715 -16.22 -14.45 13.99
C LEU A 715 -16.23 -15.87 14.59
N ALA A 716 -17.05 -16.78 14.05
CA ALA A 716 -17.12 -18.17 14.50
C ALA A 716 -15.78 -18.92 14.27
N ALA A 717 -15.09 -18.65 13.17
CA ALA A 717 -13.76 -19.17 12.88
C ALA A 717 -12.63 -18.54 13.72
N GLY A 718 -12.93 -17.56 14.59
CA GLY A 718 -11.95 -16.88 15.44
C GLY A 718 -11.34 -15.61 14.86
N GLY A 719 -11.74 -15.20 13.65
CA GLY A 719 -11.39 -13.90 13.07
C GLY A 719 -12.15 -12.74 13.73
N ALA A 720 -11.92 -11.53 13.23
CA ALA A 720 -12.58 -10.30 13.66
C ALA A 720 -13.40 -9.68 12.52
N VAL A 721 -14.33 -8.77 12.85
CA VAL A 721 -14.92 -7.85 11.87
C VAL A 721 -14.52 -6.43 12.20
N THR A 722 -13.78 -5.81 11.28
CA THR A 722 -13.33 -4.42 11.39
C THR A 722 -14.33 -3.47 10.72
N GLY A 723 -14.40 -2.23 11.23
CA GLY A 723 -15.34 -1.21 10.79
C GLY A 723 -16.78 -1.36 11.30
N ALA A 724 -17.12 -2.48 11.96
CA ALA A 724 -18.34 -2.60 12.76
C ALA A 724 -18.25 -1.73 14.03
N ARG A 725 -19.33 -1.05 14.40
CA ARG A 725 -19.42 -0.34 15.69
C ARG A 725 -19.62 -1.30 16.86
N ASP A 726 -20.23 -2.45 16.59
CA ASP A 726 -20.42 -3.56 17.50
C ASP A 726 -19.68 -4.77 16.93
N GLY A 727 -18.50 -5.08 17.49
CA GLY A 727 -17.66 -6.19 17.07
C GLY A 727 -18.25 -7.59 17.33
N THR A 728 -19.40 -7.68 18.01
CA THR A 728 -20.14 -8.94 18.19
C THR A 728 -21.21 -9.17 17.11
N LEU A 729 -21.49 -8.17 16.28
CA LEU A 729 -22.58 -8.14 15.29
C LEU A 729 -23.98 -8.40 15.88
N ALA A 730 -24.18 -8.22 17.19
CA ALA A 730 -25.53 -8.25 17.77
C ALA A 730 -26.37 -7.07 17.23
N THR A 731 -25.73 -5.92 17.03
CA THR A 731 -26.27 -4.72 16.40
C THR A 731 -25.44 -4.26 15.20
N LEU A 732 -26.06 -3.50 14.30
CA LEU A 732 -25.42 -2.86 13.15
C LEU A 732 -25.90 -1.41 13.01
N THR A 733 -25.05 -0.54 12.47
CA THR A 733 -25.41 0.85 12.16
C THR A 733 -25.82 0.97 10.70
N VAL A 734 -27.07 1.39 10.47
CA VAL A 734 -27.68 1.50 9.15
C VAL A 734 -28.11 2.93 8.85
N VAL A 735 -28.29 3.25 7.57
CA VAL A 735 -28.90 4.53 7.16
C VAL A 735 -30.34 4.57 7.67
N ALA A 736 -30.66 5.62 8.43
CA ALA A 736 -31.94 5.79 9.10
C ALA A 736 -33.09 5.93 8.11
N LYS A 737 -34.23 5.29 8.40
CA LYS A 737 -35.45 5.48 7.60
C LYS A 737 -35.87 6.95 7.66
N ALA A 738 -35.77 7.66 6.53
CA ALA A 738 -36.09 9.08 6.45
C ALA A 738 -37.48 9.37 7.03
N ARG A 739 -37.55 10.18 8.10
CA ARG A 739 -38.81 10.63 8.70
C ARG A 739 -39.57 11.50 7.70
N ARG A 740 -40.48 10.88 6.94
CA ARG A 740 -41.30 11.51 5.88
C ARG A 740 -42.07 12.77 6.31
N SER A 741 -42.15 13.07 7.61
CA SER A 741 -42.74 14.28 8.18
C SER A 741 -41.86 15.54 8.09
N GLN A 742 -40.52 15.45 8.12
CA GLN A 742 -39.66 16.64 8.23
C GLN A 742 -39.36 17.35 6.89
N LEU A 743 -39.37 16.62 5.76
CA LEU A 743 -39.17 17.23 4.43
C LEU A 743 -40.40 18.00 3.91
N ARG A 744 -41.57 17.87 4.56
CA ARG A 744 -42.81 18.60 4.21
C ARG A 744 -43.06 19.86 5.06
N GLN A 745 -42.04 20.35 5.79
CA GLN A 745 -42.10 21.62 6.54
C GLN A 745 -40.95 22.57 6.16
N ARG A 746 -40.30 22.36 5.00
CA ARG A 746 -39.24 23.21 4.43
C ARG A 746 -39.41 23.45 2.91
N GLN A 747 -40.61 23.17 2.41
CA GLN A 747 -41.20 23.70 1.18
C GLN A 747 -42.48 24.41 1.60
#